data_AF-A0A813IZF2-F1
#
_entry.id   AF-A0A813IZF2-F1
#
_cell.length_a   1.000
_cell.length_b   1.000
_cell.length_c   1.000
_cell.angle_alpha   90.00
_cell.angle_beta   90.00
_cell.angle_gamma   90.00
#
_symmetry.space_group_name_H-M   'P 1'
#
loop_
_entity.id
_entity.type
_entity.pdbx_description
1 polymer ?
#
loop_
_entity_poly.entity_id
_entity_poly.type
_entity_poly.pdbx_seq_one_letter_code
_entity_poly.pdbx_strand_id
1 'polypeptide(L)'
;MADDDGDQFEGLESLDITACKERIVQLQAERERSREFTERYQEKLKALNNELAARKEEADRSRKELLEEQARNRRLTEQRREREGQAQDVYAIQDDAQRSEALELQISHIRRFMEHQLQEKVERAGTKNELGIRVFDEVELMVEKSPEEQAKESTNIDTVLVTYSVPNSELKYNLSFRVDRNMTSKKLREDACLYWGLSEVEFILKTMTNSKLHDDLTIQNCFRASEDAHLILAQKTPKNTQLMDKELKDIGPKIGFKARIRTTKKGGDEATGSEGDRGGGGGGDLVQQMAAVPGVFEFMTQRDRNVVQHLPRMKLRCIIVYGALVVLTLQIFFSLRPFNDGFFCRQGVFHALTGNTHSVSFKDIRSQDQVWDWLDRTVVAELFEENSFLRQDNYLLGYLQVRMQEVTNASISNCPAEKDTEYTLPGNTTCYKTVYDVTSAGDQSKEDLRLYWDKRSGKDGRSLRKPWQYENIGQAAEGAAVAESTYYVFDQSGYSAEYSLMYQPLSKPKSAFQADMAFLRSKGWLSSQTRAVHVIFGLYNINYDHFVSNRYTFEMSTFGVVLPTADVGSYRPVIAEGDQGSDLMLIDIIRLVLVLYVSIYQVYWDFMYERRVTGSGKWHLVSLKGLADLAIGGLFFAVFAARFGYFSVATVHLPADVSYF
;
A
#
# COMPACT_ATOMS: atom_id res chain seq x y z
N MET A 1 -5.11 41.01 17.45
CA MET A 1 -4.41 41.99 18.31
C MET A 1 -4.77 43.39 17.83
N ALA A 2 -6.05 43.73 17.95
CA ALA A 2 -6.60 45.06 17.77
C ALA A 2 -7.75 45.07 18.78
N ASP A 3 -7.62 45.90 19.82
CA ASP A 3 -8.57 46.23 20.91
C ASP A 3 -7.82 46.28 22.24
N ASP A 4 -6.93 47.26 22.43
CA ASP A 4 -6.57 47.79 23.78
C ASP A 4 -5.78 49.13 23.71
N ASP A 5 -6.30 50.15 23.02
CA ASP A 5 -5.66 51.49 22.93
C ASP A 5 -6.57 52.61 23.49
N GLY A 6 -7.49 52.29 24.41
CA GLY A 6 -8.53 53.21 24.89
C GLY A 6 -8.14 54.18 26.01
N ASP A 7 -7.09 53.90 26.81
CA ASP A 7 -6.97 54.49 28.15
C ASP A 7 -5.72 55.37 28.40
N GLN A 8 -4.98 55.79 27.37
CA GLN A 8 -3.73 56.57 27.58
C GLN A 8 -3.83 58.09 27.33
N PHE A 9 -5.01 58.64 27.00
CA PHE A 9 -5.11 60.06 26.60
C PHE A 9 -5.47 61.05 27.73
N GLU A 10 -5.90 60.60 28.91
CA GLU A 10 -6.34 61.52 29.99
C GLU A 10 -5.20 62.17 30.82
N GLY A 11 -3.93 61.83 30.55
CA GLY A 11 -2.78 62.37 31.31
C GLY A 11 -2.11 63.63 30.73
N LEU A 12 -2.56 64.13 29.57
CA LEU A 12 -1.80 65.11 28.78
C LEU A 12 -2.01 66.59 29.15
N GLU A 13 -3.05 66.94 29.91
CA GLU A 13 -3.37 68.36 30.20
C GLU A 13 -2.62 68.95 31.41
N SER A 14 -1.80 68.17 32.13
CA SER A 14 -1.06 68.65 33.32
C SER A 14 0.47 68.50 33.24
N LEU A 15 1.02 68.13 32.08
CA LEU A 15 2.45 67.91 31.92
C LEU A 15 3.20 69.23 31.64
N ASP A 16 4.11 69.57 32.56
CA ASP A 16 5.09 70.65 32.41
C ASP A 16 5.92 70.46 31.13
N ILE A 17 6.31 71.56 30.47
CA ILE A 17 6.99 71.55 29.16
C ILE A 17 8.29 70.74 29.20
N THR A 18 8.94 70.69 30.35
CA THR A 18 10.11 69.86 30.67
C THR A 18 9.80 68.37 30.61
N ALA A 19 8.71 67.91 31.22
CA ALA A 19 8.28 66.51 31.20
C ALA A 19 7.89 66.06 29.78
N CYS A 20 7.28 66.95 28.99
CA CYS A 20 6.98 66.69 27.57
C CYS A 20 8.26 66.51 26.74
N LYS A 21 9.30 67.32 26.98
CA LYS A 21 10.60 67.17 26.30
C LYS A 21 11.30 65.85 26.66
N GLU A 22 11.32 65.47 27.94
CA GLU A 22 11.89 64.19 28.36
C GLU A 22 11.15 63.00 27.76
N ARG A 23 9.81 63.07 27.67
CA ARG A 23 9.02 62.01 27.05
C ARG A 23 9.28 61.87 25.56
N ILE A 24 9.46 62.98 24.84
CA ILE A 24 9.83 62.95 23.42
C ILE A 24 11.20 62.29 23.22
N VAL A 25 12.20 62.61 24.06
CA VAL A 25 13.52 61.98 23.99
C VAL A 25 13.44 60.49 24.28
N GLN A 26 12.64 60.07 25.26
CA GLN A 26 12.41 58.64 25.54
C GLN A 26 11.76 57.92 24.36
N LEU A 27 10.72 58.50 23.76
CA LEU A 27 10.04 57.91 22.60
C LEU A 27 10.94 57.85 21.36
N GLN A 28 11.82 58.83 21.17
CA GLN A 28 12.83 58.78 20.10
C GLN A 28 13.86 57.66 20.35
N ALA A 29 14.37 57.54 21.57
CA ALA A 29 15.29 56.46 21.94
C ALA A 29 14.64 55.06 21.88
N GLU A 30 13.33 54.96 22.13
CA GLU A 30 12.57 53.71 21.99
C GLU A 30 12.30 53.36 20.52
N ARG A 31 12.02 54.36 19.67
CA ARG A 31 11.92 54.16 18.22
C ARG A 31 13.24 53.73 17.61
N GLU A 32 14.37 54.29 18.04
CA GLU A 32 15.70 53.87 17.59
C GLU A 32 15.99 52.42 18.00
N ARG A 33 15.75 52.07 19.27
CA ARG A 33 15.90 50.68 19.74
C ARG A 33 15.01 49.69 18.99
N SER A 34 13.78 50.09 18.66
CA SER A 34 12.86 49.26 17.86
C SER A 34 13.38 49.07 16.44
N ARG A 35 13.94 50.12 15.81
CA ARG A 35 14.57 50.02 14.48
C ARG A 35 15.77 49.08 14.50
N GLU A 36 16.70 49.27 15.44
CA GLU A 36 17.86 48.37 15.61
C GLU A 36 17.43 46.92 15.82
N PHE A 37 16.37 46.67 16.60
CA PHE A 37 15.85 45.33 16.82
C PHE A 37 15.31 44.70 15.52
N THR A 38 14.55 45.48 14.74
CA THR A 38 14.05 45.02 13.44
C THR A 38 15.17 44.75 12.42
N GLU A 39 16.23 45.56 12.42
CA GLU A 39 17.39 45.38 11.56
C GLU A 39 18.15 44.09 11.93
N ARG A 40 18.42 43.86 13.22
CA ARG A 40 19.02 42.60 13.70
C ARG A 40 18.16 41.38 13.36
N TYR A 41 16.83 41.52 13.40
CA TYR A 41 15.93 40.43 13.04
C TYR A 41 15.97 40.13 11.54
N GLN A 42 16.00 41.17 10.70
CA GLN A 42 16.16 41.02 9.25
C GLN A 42 17.52 40.40 8.89
N GLU A 43 18.61 40.76 9.59
CA GLU A 43 19.91 40.14 9.41
C GLU A 43 19.90 38.65 9.78
N LYS A 44 19.26 38.28 10.89
CA LYS A 44 19.09 36.87 11.28
C LYS A 44 18.28 36.08 10.26
N LEU A 45 17.22 36.67 9.71
CA LEU A 45 16.45 36.03 8.63
C LEU A 45 17.27 35.83 7.36
N LYS A 46 18.08 36.82 6.97
CA LYS A 46 19.00 36.69 5.83
C LYS A 46 20.04 35.58 6.06
N ALA A 47 20.61 35.51 7.26
CA ALA A 47 21.57 34.46 7.62
C ALA A 47 20.94 33.05 7.56
N LEU A 48 19.74 32.87 8.12
CA LEU A 48 18.99 31.61 8.05
C LEU A 48 18.64 31.20 6.62
N ASN A 49 18.23 32.17 5.79
CA ASN A 49 17.87 31.88 4.41
C ASN A 49 19.11 31.47 3.58
N ASN A 50 20.26 32.07 3.86
CA ASN A 50 21.54 31.67 3.26
C ASN A 50 21.97 30.26 3.72
N GLU A 51 21.79 29.91 4.99
CA GLU A 51 22.09 28.56 5.49
C GLU A 51 21.17 27.51 4.86
N LEU A 52 19.87 27.80 4.74
CA LEU A 52 18.92 26.91 4.07
C LEU A 52 19.25 26.71 2.59
N ALA A 53 19.65 27.78 1.88
CA ALA A 53 20.09 27.68 0.50
C ALA A 53 21.34 26.79 0.37
N ALA A 54 22.33 26.97 1.25
CA ALA A 54 23.54 26.15 1.26
C ALA A 54 23.25 24.67 1.53
N ARG A 55 22.39 24.35 2.50
CA ARG A 55 22.00 22.95 2.78
C ARG A 55 21.19 22.31 1.66
N LYS A 56 20.39 23.10 0.95
CA LYS A 56 19.64 22.61 -0.22
C LYS A 56 20.60 22.23 -1.36
N GLU A 57 21.62 23.06 -1.62
CA GLU A 57 22.64 22.76 -2.61
C GLU A 57 23.51 21.54 -2.25
N GLU A 58 23.80 21.34 -0.97
CA GLU A 58 24.48 20.13 -0.48
C GLU A 58 23.62 18.87 -0.65
N ALA A 59 22.31 18.95 -0.34
CA ALA A 59 21.38 17.85 -0.55
C ALA A 59 21.22 17.49 -2.04
N ASP A 60 21.17 18.49 -2.93
CA ASP A 60 21.08 18.28 -4.36
C ASP A 60 22.37 17.66 -4.94
N ARG A 61 23.55 18.05 -4.42
CA ARG A 61 24.83 17.40 -4.76
C ARG A 61 24.85 15.92 -4.35
N SER A 62 24.51 15.62 -3.09
CA SER A 62 24.45 14.24 -2.59
C SER A 62 23.45 13.39 -3.37
N ARG A 63 22.30 13.96 -3.77
CA ARG A 63 21.31 13.26 -4.60
C ARG A 63 21.85 12.95 -6.00
N LYS A 64 22.61 13.87 -6.60
CA LYS A 64 23.22 13.68 -7.91
C LYS A 64 24.31 12.59 -7.86
N GLU A 65 25.15 12.59 -6.83
CA GLU A 65 26.17 11.55 -6.61
C GLU A 65 25.53 10.16 -6.46
N LEU A 66 24.45 10.04 -5.68
CA LEU A 66 23.72 8.77 -5.51
C LEU A 66 23.15 8.26 -6.85
N LEU A 67 22.59 9.15 -7.68
CA LEU A 67 22.05 8.78 -8.99
C LEU A 67 23.16 8.34 -9.96
N GLU A 68 24.31 9.00 -9.94
CA GLU A 68 25.48 8.61 -10.73
C GLU A 68 26.04 7.25 -10.28
N GLU A 69 26.07 6.97 -8.98
CA GLU A 69 26.49 5.68 -8.43
C GLU A 69 25.50 4.55 -8.79
N GLN A 70 24.20 4.80 -8.70
CA GLN A 70 23.17 3.85 -9.14
C GLN A 70 23.27 3.56 -10.64
N ALA A 71 23.52 4.57 -11.47
CA ALA A 71 23.73 4.39 -12.91
C ALA A 71 25.00 3.58 -13.20
N ARG A 72 26.09 3.81 -12.46
CA ARG A 72 27.33 3.03 -12.57
C ARG A 72 27.09 1.56 -12.20
N ASN A 73 26.33 1.29 -11.13
CA ASN A 73 25.98 -0.06 -10.71
C ASN A 73 25.08 -0.78 -11.71
N ARG A 74 24.14 -0.07 -12.36
CA ARG A 74 23.33 -0.64 -13.46
C ARG A 74 24.18 -1.04 -14.66
N ARG A 75 25.12 -0.19 -15.09
CA ARG A 75 26.05 -0.51 -16.19
C ARG A 75 26.93 -1.72 -15.87
N LEU A 76 27.41 -1.84 -14.63
CA LEU A 76 28.20 -3.00 -14.20
C LEU A 76 27.38 -4.30 -14.18
N THR A 77 26.09 -4.22 -13.83
CA THR A 77 25.20 -5.40 -13.86
C THR A 77 24.83 -5.80 -15.28
N GLU A 78 24.59 -4.85 -16.18
CA GLU A 78 24.40 -5.12 -17.61
C GLU A 78 25.64 -5.75 -18.24
N GLN A 79 26.84 -5.23 -17.98
CA GLN A 79 28.09 -5.83 -18.46
C GLN A 79 28.31 -7.25 -17.92
N ARG A 80 27.90 -7.55 -16.69
CA ARG A 80 27.94 -8.92 -16.16
C ARG A 80 26.98 -9.84 -16.91
N ARG A 81 25.75 -9.39 -17.16
CA ARG A 81 24.75 -10.16 -17.93
C ARG A 81 25.20 -10.41 -19.37
N GLU A 82 25.82 -9.44 -20.03
CA GLU A 82 26.35 -9.61 -21.38
C GLU A 82 27.49 -10.65 -21.41
N ARG A 83 28.38 -10.63 -20.42
CA ARG A 83 29.45 -11.64 -20.29
C ARG A 83 28.90 -13.03 -19.96
N GLU A 84 27.88 -13.12 -19.12
CA GLU A 84 27.22 -14.38 -18.78
C GLU A 84 26.44 -14.95 -19.99
N GLY A 85 25.72 -14.12 -20.73
CA GLY A 85 25.02 -14.52 -21.96
C GLY A 85 25.98 -15.01 -23.05
N GLN A 86 27.10 -14.31 -23.27
CA GLN A 86 28.13 -14.76 -24.22
C GLN A 86 28.84 -16.05 -23.79
N ALA A 87 29.01 -16.29 -22.48
CA ALA A 87 29.52 -17.56 -21.99
C ALA A 87 28.50 -18.69 -22.19
N GLN A 88 27.21 -18.41 -22.01
CA GLN A 88 26.16 -19.43 -22.07
C GLN A 88 25.88 -19.93 -23.51
N ASP A 89 26.05 -19.08 -24.52
CA ASP A 89 25.91 -19.47 -25.94
C ASP A 89 27.07 -20.32 -26.47
N VAL A 90 28.25 -20.28 -25.83
CA VAL A 90 29.42 -21.10 -26.22
C VAL A 90 29.37 -22.52 -25.63
N TYR A 91 28.62 -22.74 -24.53
CA TYR A 91 28.55 -24.03 -23.83
C TYR A 91 27.30 -24.87 -24.15
N ALA A 92 26.43 -24.45 -25.08
CA ALA A 92 25.16 -25.14 -25.36
C ALA A 92 25.23 -26.27 -26.42
N ILE A 93 26.41 -26.62 -26.95
CA ILE A 93 26.55 -27.64 -28.03
C ILE A 93 27.25 -28.93 -27.58
N GLN A 94 27.85 -28.97 -26.40
CA GLN A 94 28.37 -30.20 -25.82
C GLN A 94 28.01 -30.21 -24.35
N ASP A 95 27.55 -31.37 -23.86
CA ASP A 95 27.79 -31.82 -22.48
C ASP A 95 26.62 -31.92 -21.49
N ASP A 96 25.50 -32.54 -21.92
CA ASP A 96 24.48 -33.05 -20.99
C ASP A 96 24.91 -34.35 -20.27
N ALA A 97 25.99 -35.01 -20.71
CA ALA A 97 26.46 -36.27 -20.13
C ALA A 97 27.47 -36.06 -18.98
N GLN A 98 28.43 -35.14 -19.06
CA GLN A 98 29.37 -34.92 -17.94
C GLN A 98 28.74 -34.11 -16.80
N ARG A 99 27.66 -33.36 -17.08
CA ARG A 99 26.94 -32.58 -16.06
C ARG A 99 26.23 -33.46 -15.04
N SER A 100 25.70 -34.63 -15.42
CA SER A 100 25.08 -35.55 -14.44
C SER A 100 26.12 -36.17 -13.51
N GLU A 101 27.30 -36.51 -14.03
CA GLU A 101 28.37 -37.14 -13.28
C GLU A 101 29.03 -36.16 -12.28
N ALA A 102 29.22 -34.90 -12.69
CA ALA A 102 29.71 -33.85 -11.81
C ALA A 102 28.71 -33.48 -10.69
N LEU A 103 27.41 -33.53 -10.98
CA LEU A 103 26.36 -33.26 -10.00
C LEU A 103 26.25 -34.39 -8.97
N GLU A 104 26.37 -35.65 -9.40
CA GLU A 104 26.42 -36.80 -8.47
C GLU A 104 27.65 -36.75 -7.57
N LEU A 105 28.81 -36.34 -8.10
CA LEU A 105 30.01 -36.13 -7.30
C LEU A 105 29.82 -35.03 -6.26
N GLN A 106 29.21 -33.90 -6.60
CA GLN A 106 28.92 -32.84 -5.62
C GLN A 106 27.91 -33.27 -4.56
N ILE A 107 26.84 -33.97 -4.94
CA ILE A 107 25.85 -34.50 -3.99
C ILE A 107 26.50 -35.52 -3.04
N SER A 108 27.40 -36.37 -3.55
CA SER A 108 28.14 -37.32 -2.71
C SER A 108 29.08 -36.62 -1.73
N HIS A 109 29.71 -35.50 -2.14
CA HIS A 109 30.61 -34.73 -1.29
C HIS A 109 29.86 -33.97 -0.20
N ILE A 110 28.70 -33.39 -0.52
CA ILE A 110 27.81 -32.74 0.46
C ILE A 110 27.25 -33.76 1.44
N ARG A 111 26.85 -34.96 0.98
CA ARG A 111 26.39 -36.05 1.86
C ARG A 111 27.50 -36.48 2.83
N ARG A 112 28.72 -36.72 2.35
CA ARG A 112 29.86 -37.06 3.23
C ARG A 112 30.21 -35.94 4.21
N PHE A 113 30.14 -34.69 3.78
CA PHE A 113 30.38 -33.55 4.68
C PHE A 113 29.30 -33.43 5.76
N MET A 114 28.03 -33.64 5.39
CA MET A 114 26.93 -33.64 6.36
C MET A 114 26.99 -34.85 7.30
N GLU A 115 27.34 -36.04 6.80
CA GLU A 115 27.56 -37.22 7.64
C GLU A 115 28.72 -36.99 8.62
N HIS A 116 29.84 -36.42 8.17
CA HIS A 116 30.96 -36.09 9.04
C HIS A 116 30.58 -35.05 10.11
N GLN A 117 29.81 -34.02 9.74
CA GLN A 117 29.28 -33.02 10.68
C GLN A 117 28.26 -33.61 11.66
N LEU A 118 27.46 -34.59 11.22
CA LEU A 118 26.51 -35.29 12.10
C LEU A 118 27.25 -36.23 13.05
N GLN A 119 28.25 -36.95 12.57
CA GLN A 119 29.03 -37.91 13.35
C GLN A 119 29.88 -37.18 14.40
N GLU A 120 30.49 -36.04 14.04
CA GLU A 120 31.19 -35.17 15.00
C GLU A 120 30.24 -34.57 16.05
N LYS A 121 28.97 -34.33 15.71
CA LYS A 121 27.95 -33.87 16.68
C LYS A 121 27.35 -34.99 17.52
N VAL A 122 27.37 -36.23 17.03
CA VAL A 122 26.91 -37.42 17.76
C VAL A 122 27.99 -37.92 18.71
N GLU A 123 29.26 -37.84 18.34
CA GLU A 123 30.39 -38.19 19.23
C GLU A 123 30.63 -37.14 20.34
N ARG A 124 30.23 -35.88 20.12
CA ARG A 124 30.19 -34.84 21.17
C ARG A 124 28.91 -34.83 22.01
N ALA A 125 27.98 -35.75 21.79
CA ALA A 125 26.79 -35.90 22.63
C ALA A 125 27.15 -36.70 23.90
N GLY A 126 27.59 -35.98 24.94
CA GLY A 126 27.82 -36.55 26.26
C GLY A 126 26.62 -37.36 26.79
N THR A 127 26.94 -38.38 27.58
CA THR A 127 26.02 -39.33 28.21
C THR A 127 24.85 -38.63 28.89
N LYS A 128 23.62 -38.97 28.47
CA LYS A 128 22.37 -38.56 29.11
C LYS A 128 22.05 -39.52 30.25
N ASN A 129 21.52 -39.01 31.36
CA ASN A 129 20.98 -39.84 32.43
C ASN A 129 19.62 -40.44 32.02
N GLU A 130 19.13 -41.46 32.73
CA GLU A 130 17.93 -42.28 32.39
C GLU A 130 16.61 -41.51 32.16
N LEU A 131 16.55 -40.22 32.46
CA LEU A 131 15.38 -39.36 32.27
C LEU A 131 15.47 -38.39 31.07
N GLY A 132 16.53 -38.48 30.24
CA GLY A 132 16.60 -37.76 28.96
C GLY A 132 16.86 -36.25 29.03
N ILE A 133 17.16 -35.70 30.22
CA ILE A 133 17.46 -34.28 30.43
C ILE A 133 18.98 -34.05 30.33
N ARG A 134 19.40 -33.06 29.53
CA ARG A 134 20.78 -32.57 29.50
C ARG A 134 21.04 -31.73 30.75
N VAL A 135 21.91 -32.21 31.64
CA VAL A 135 22.41 -31.43 32.78
C VAL A 135 23.50 -30.50 32.25
N PHE A 136 23.30 -29.19 32.38
CA PHE A 136 24.33 -28.18 32.14
C PHE A 136 25.08 -27.95 33.45
N ASP A 137 26.42 -27.94 33.39
CA ASP A 137 27.29 -27.75 34.54
C ASP A 137 27.51 -26.25 34.78
N GLU A 138 26.96 -25.71 35.87
CA GLU A 138 26.97 -24.27 36.20
C GLU A 138 28.33 -23.77 36.74
N VAL A 139 29.40 -24.58 36.64
CA VAL A 139 30.73 -24.29 37.23
C VAL A 139 31.73 -23.71 36.21
N GLU A 140 31.35 -23.53 34.95
CA GLU A 140 32.23 -22.98 33.91
C GLU A 140 32.30 -21.43 33.88
N LEU A 141 31.66 -20.72 34.82
CA LEU A 141 31.40 -19.29 34.68
C LEU A 141 31.89 -18.38 35.82
N MET A 142 32.79 -18.85 36.68
CA MET A 142 33.39 -17.97 37.71
C MET A 142 34.92 -18.00 37.69
N VAL A 143 35.49 -17.09 36.89
CA VAL A 143 36.88 -16.65 37.00
C VAL A 143 36.96 -15.61 38.12
N GLU A 144 37.46 -15.98 39.29
CA GLU A 144 37.84 -14.99 40.31
C GLU A 144 39.11 -14.25 39.85
N LYS A 145 38.95 -12.96 39.55
CA LYS A 145 40.04 -12.07 39.17
C LYS A 145 40.89 -11.69 40.37
N SER A 146 42.20 -11.60 40.15
CA SER A 146 43.17 -11.21 41.17
C SER A 146 42.89 -9.79 41.70
N PRO A 147 43.29 -9.45 42.94
CA PRO A 147 43.11 -8.09 43.48
C PRO A 147 43.83 -6.99 42.66
N GLU A 148 44.84 -7.35 41.86
CA GLU A 148 45.46 -6.45 40.87
C GLU A 148 44.62 -6.27 39.61
N GLU A 149 43.83 -7.28 39.22
CA GLU A 149 42.86 -7.18 38.12
C GLU A 149 41.60 -6.43 38.55
N GLN A 150 41.15 -6.54 39.80
CA GLN A 150 40.07 -5.71 40.34
C GLN A 150 40.46 -4.22 40.42
N ALA A 151 41.74 -3.91 40.66
CA ALA A 151 42.27 -2.54 40.57
C ALA A 151 42.44 -2.05 39.12
N LYS A 152 42.57 -2.97 38.14
CA LYS A 152 42.52 -2.65 36.70
C LYS A 152 41.09 -2.57 36.14
N GLU A 153 40.12 -3.17 36.84
CA GLU A 153 38.69 -3.14 36.50
C GLU A 153 37.90 -1.97 37.08
N SER A 154 38.54 -1.05 37.82
CA SER A 154 37.98 0.29 37.94
C SER A 154 37.93 0.85 36.52
N THR A 155 36.77 0.71 35.87
CA THR A 155 36.50 1.15 34.51
C THR A 155 37.01 2.57 34.43
N ASN A 156 38.08 2.77 33.67
CA ASN A 156 38.63 4.10 33.48
C ASN A 156 37.58 4.85 32.66
N ILE A 157 36.74 5.62 33.34
CA ILE A 157 35.63 6.36 32.74
C ILE A 157 36.28 7.47 31.90
N ASP A 158 36.48 7.23 30.60
CA ASP A 158 37.05 8.22 29.68
C ASP A 158 35.97 9.25 29.26
N THR A 159 34.69 8.93 29.41
CA THR A 159 33.60 9.83 29.00
C THR A 159 32.45 9.80 30.00
N VAL A 160 31.96 10.99 30.37
CA VAL A 160 30.77 11.19 31.20
C VAL A 160 29.73 11.97 30.42
N LEU A 161 28.48 11.50 30.44
CA LEU A 161 27.35 12.25 29.91
C LEU A 161 26.84 13.23 30.97
N VAL A 162 26.75 14.51 30.65
CA VAL A 162 26.12 15.53 31.50
C VAL A 162 24.84 15.99 30.82
N THR A 163 23.71 15.86 31.52
CA THR A 163 22.40 16.35 31.07
C THR A 163 22.05 17.63 31.81
N TYR A 164 21.92 18.73 31.09
CA TYR A 164 21.33 19.96 31.59
C TYR A 164 19.81 19.91 31.46
N SER A 165 19.11 19.93 32.60
CA SER A 165 17.66 20.09 32.65
C SER A 165 17.30 21.56 32.84
N VAL A 166 16.67 22.17 31.84
CA VAL A 166 16.27 23.58 31.92
C VAL A 166 15.17 23.73 33.00
N PRO A 167 15.29 24.70 33.92
CA PRO A 167 14.25 24.95 34.92
C PRO A 167 12.89 25.20 34.23
N ASN A 168 11.83 24.57 34.72
CA ASN A 168 10.46 24.72 34.23
C ASN A 168 10.24 24.31 32.76
N SER A 169 11.12 23.48 32.18
CA SER A 169 10.94 22.93 30.84
C SER A 169 11.21 21.42 30.83
N GLU A 170 10.54 20.69 29.94
CA GLU A 170 10.82 19.28 29.68
C GLU A 170 12.06 19.07 28.79
N LEU A 171 12.65 20.16 28.28
CA LEU A 171 13.84 20.13 27.44
C LEU A 171 15.07 19.70 28.24
N LYS A 172 15.75 18.67 27.73
CA LYS A 172 17.01 18.13 28.26
C LYS A 172 18.09 18.25 27.22
N TYR A 173 19.19 18.91 27.57
CA TYR A 173 20.37 19.01 26.70
C TYR A 173 21.44 18.04 27.20
N ASN A 174 21.93 17.20 26.30
CA ASN A 174 22.89 16.15 26.60
C ASN A 174 24.25 16.55 26.01
N LEU A 175 25.31 16.51 26.82
CA LEU A 175 26.68 16.76 26.37
C LEU A 175 27.62 15.72 26.96
N SER A 176 28.45 15.11 26.11
CA SER A 176 29.50 14.18 26.55
C SER A 176 30.80 14.94 26.82
N PHE A 177 31.37 14.73 28.00
CA PHE A 177 32.67 15.26 28.39
C PHE A 177 33.69 14.14 28.44
N ARG A 178 34.87 14.40 27.88
CA ARG A 178 36.03 13.53 28.07
C ARG A 178 36.66 13.82 29.43
N VAL A 179 36.93 12.79 30.22
CA VAL A 179 37.31 12.92 31.63
C VAL A 179 38.68 12.32 31.87
N ASP A 180 39.63 13.15 32.31
CA ASP A 180 40.93 12.69 32.77
C ASP A 180 40.83 11.98 34.12
N ARG A 181 41.80 11.09 34.43
CA ARG A 181 41.88 10.38 35.72
C ARG A 181 41.84 11.28 36.95
N ASN A 182 42.37 12.50 36.81
CA ASN A 182 42.46 13.49 37.90
C ASN A 182 41.39 14.58 37.82
N MET A 183 40.41 14.46 36.92
CA MET A 183 39.35 15.46 36.79
C MET A 183 38.41 15.38 38.00
N THR A 184 38.32 16.48 38.74
CA THR A 184 37.39 16.63 39.86
C THR A 184 36.01 17.02 39.37
N SER A 185 34.98 16.70 40.17
CA SER A 185 33.59 17.06 39.86
C SER A 185 33.40 18.58 39.78
N LYS A 186 34.18 19.36 40.57
CA LYS A 186 34.22 20.82 40.48
C LYS A 186 34.64 21.31 39.09
N LYS A 187 35.75 20.78 38.56
CA LYS A 187 36.25 21.17 37.24
C LYS A 187 35.27 20.78 36.13
N LEU A 188 34.71 19.57 36.20
CA LEU A 188 33.68 19.13 35.25
C LEU A 188 32.42 20.03 35.30
N ARG A 189 32.01 20.47 36.49
CA ARG A 189 30.89 21.41 36.66
C ARG A 189 31.21 22.76 36.05
N GLU A 190 32.41 23.29 36.28
CA GLU A 190 32.87 24.57 35.71
C GLU A 190 32.84 24.52 34.17
N ASP A 191 33.38 23.45 33.58
CA ASP A 191 33.38 23.24 32.12
C ASP A 191 31.95 23.10 31.56
N ALA A 192 31.09 22.37 32.25
CA ALA A 192 29.69 22.21 31.89
C ALA A 192 28.90 23.51 31.96
N CYS A 193 29.06 24.28 33.05
CA CYS A 193 28.44 25.58 33.21
C CYS A 193 28.94 26.57 32.16
N LEU A 194 30.24 26.57 31.87
CA LEU A 194 30.83 27.42 30.83
C LEU A 194 30.24 27.14 29.45
N TYR A 195 30.08 25.86 29.09
CA TYR A 195 29.50 25.47 27.79
C TYR A 195 28.07 25.98 27.59
N TRP A 196 27.22 25.87 28.62
CA TRP A 196 25.82 26.31 28.55
C TRP A 196 25.61 27.79 28.96
N GLY A 197 26.67 28.53 29.31
CA GLY A 197 26.58 29.92 29.76
C GLY A 197 25.85 30.08 31.10
N LEU A 198 26.01 29.12 32.00
CA LEU A 198 25.37 29.07 33.31
C LEU A 198 26.32 29.52 34.43
N SER A 199 25.75 29.99 35.54
CA SER A 199 26.53 30.36 36.74
C SER A 199 26.95 29.11 37.52
N GLU A 200 28.25 28.94 37.76
CA GLU A 200 28.79 27.86 38.61
C GLU A 200 28.24 27.89 40.06
N VAL A 201 27.85 29.08 40.53
CA VAL A 201 27.33 29.28 41.88
C VAL A 201 25.90 28.77 41.98
N GLU A 202 25.14 28.79 40.89
CA GLU A 202 23.72 28.42 40.87
C GLU A 202 23.47 26.97 40.53
N PHE A 203 24.43 26.23 39.97
CA PHE A 203 24.22 24.86 39.52
C PHE A 203 25.06 23.84 40.29
N ILE A 204 24.57 22.61 40.37
CA ILE A 204 25.28 21.46 40.95
C ILE A 204 25.16 20.25 40.04
N LEU A 205 26.19 19.41 40.05
CA LEU A 205 26.14 18.09 39.44
C LEU A 205 25.50 17.10 40.42
N LYS A 206 24.60 16.29 39.89
CA LYS A 206 23.95 15.19 40.59
C LYS A 206 24.10 13.90 39.81
N THR A 207 24.11 12.77 40.51
CA THR A 207 23.96 11.45 39.88
C THR A 207 22.52 11.25 39.38
N MET A 208 22.27 10.23 38.56
CA MET A 208 20.91 9.83 38.15
C MET A 208 20.01 9.45 39.33
N THR A 209 20.61 9.01 40.44
CA THR A 209 19.94 8.76 41.72
C THR A 209 19.65 10.05 42.52
N ASN A 210 19.90 11.22 41.93
CA ASN A 210 19.66 12.57 42.47
C ASN A 210 20.53 12.92 43.69
N SER A 211 21.65 12.22 43.89
CA SER A 211 22.64 12.51 44.94
C SER A 211 23.59 13.60 44.48
N LYS A 212 23.84 14.60 45.34
CA LYS A 212 24.78 15.71 45.06
C LYS A 212 26.22 15.19 45.06
N LEU A 213 27.02 15.60 44.08
CA LEU A 213 28.45 15.29 44.07
C LEU A 213 29.25 16.27 44.93
N HIS A 214 30.30 15.76 45.59
CA HIS A 214 31.26 16.59 46.32
C HIS A 214 32.30 17.15 45.36
N ASP A 215 32.57 18.47 45.44
CA ASP A 215 33.41 19.23 44.51
C ASP A 215 34.83 18.63 44.35
N ASP A 216 35.41 18.12 45.44
CA ASP A 216 36.75 17.53 45.44
C ASP A 216 36.82 16.06 45.00
N LEU A 217 35.68 15.41 44.75
CA LEU A 217 35.65 14.01 44.34
C LEU A 217 36.08 13.88 42.86
N THR A 218 37.00 12.97 42.59
CA THR A 218 37.38 12.62 41.21
C THR A 218 36.25 11.87 40.53
N ILE A 219 35.98 12.18 39.27
CA ILE A 219 34.86 11.60 38.51
C ILE A 219 34.91 10.07 38.43
N GLN A 220 36.11 9.49 38.39
CA GLN A 220 36.32 8.04 38.44
C GLN A 220 35.70 7.37 39.68
N ASN A 221 35.59 8.11 40.79
CA ASN A 221 35.05 7.61 42.05
C ASN A 221 33.56 7.96 42.26
N CYS A 222 32.94 8.68 41.32
CA CYS A 222 31.55 9.13 41.43
C CYS A 222 30.52 8.03 41.12
N PHE A 223 30.92 6.97 40.40
CA PHE A 223 30.03 5.94 39.90
C PHE A 223 30.40 4.56 40.41
N ARG A 224 29.42 3.67 40.54
CA ARG A 224 29.68 2.24 40.78
C ARG A 224 30.10 1.58 39.47
N ALA A 225 30.80 0.44 39.55
CA ALA A 225 31.24 -0.32 38.37
C ALA A 225 30.09 -0.73 37.40
N SER A 226 28.83 -0.65 37.84
CA SER A 226 27.63 -0.95 37.06
C SER A 226 26.67 0.24 36.92
N GLU A 227 27.07 1.44 37.33
CA GLU A 227 26.23 2.64 37.23
C GLU A 227 26.65 3.44 36.00
N ASP A 228 25.68 3.91 35.23
CA ASP A 228 25.94 4.71 34.04
C ASP A 228 26.68 5.98 34.44
N ALA A 229 27.74 6.31 33.70
CA ALA A 229 28.54 7.51 33.87
C ALA A 229 27.76 8.76 33.41
N HIS A 230 26.63 9.03 34.08
CA HIS A 230 25.64 10.04 33.72
C HIS A 230 25.35 10.96 34.89
N LEU A 231 25.62 12.25 34.68
CA LEU A 231 25.35 13.32 35.63
C LEU A 231 24.26 14.25 35.13
N ILE A 232 23.50 14.81 36.05
CA ILE A 232 22.48 15.82 35.80
C ILE A 232 23.00 17.15 36.36
N LEU A 233 23.10 18.16 35.50
CA LEU A 233 23.37 19.54 35.91
C LEU A 233 22.04 20.20 36.29
N ALA A 234 21.82 20.40 37.58
CA ALA A 234 20.57 20.90 38.14
C ALA A 234 20.79 22.20 38.92
N GLN A 235 19.81 23.10 38.89
CA GLN A 235 19.85 24.35 39.66
C GLN A 235 19.82 24.05 41.17
N LYS A 236 20.64 24.74 41.95
CA LYS A 236 20.69 24.68 43.41
C LYS A 236 19.36 25.20 43.95
N THR A 237 18.59 24.30 44.54
CA THR A 237 17.48 24.70 45.40
C THR A 237 18.02 25.04 46.80
N PRO A 238 17.37 25.93 47.56
CA PRO A 238 17.82 26.30 48.91
C PRO A 238 17.90 25.11 49.88
N LYS A 239 17.23 23.99 49.58
CA LYS A 239 17.30 22.72 50.32
C LYS A 239 18.57 21.89 50.02
N ASN A 240 19.29 22.18 48.94
CA ASN A 240 20.49 21.42 48.48
C ASN A 240 21.81 22.11 48.85
N THR A 241 21.80 23.11 49.73
CA THR A 241 23.00 23.83 50.16
C THR A 241 23.87 22.99 51.10
N GLN A 242 23.25 22.22 52.01
CA GLN A 242 23.96 21.34 52.95
C GLN A 242 23.87 19.87 52.50
N LEU A 243 25.00 19.17 52.47
CA LEU A 243 25.06 17.72 52.23
C LEU A 243 24.44 17.02 53.44
N MET A 244 23.44 16.16 53.22
CA MET A 244 22.92 15.34 54.31
C MET A 244 23.87 14.16 54.60
N ASP A 245 23.97 13.71 55.85
CA ASP A 245 24.82 12.56 56.24
C ASP A 245 24.54 11.28 55.44
N LYS A 246 23.29 11.14 54.96
CA LYS A 246 22.89 10.05 54.07
C LYS A 246 23.56 10.16 52.69
N GLU A 247 23.64 11.38 52.15
CA GLU A 247 24.35 11.66 50.90
C GLU A 247 25.86 11.46 51.10
N LEU A 248 26.42 11.89 52.23
CA LEU A 248 27.84 11.67 52.55
C LEU A 248 28.22 10.18 52.57
N LYS A 249 27.33 9.32 53.09
CA LYS A 249 27.49 7.85 53.05
C LYS A 249 27.33 7.27 51.65
N ASP A 250 26.56 7.91 50.78
CA ASP A 250 26.40 7.47 49.41
C ASP A 250 27.55 7.90 48.49
N ILE A 251 28.23 9.01 48.82
CA ILE A 251 29.36 9.62 48.09
C ILE A 251 30.73 9.07 48.54
N GLY A 252 30.84 8.49 49.74
CA GLY A 252 32.11 7.90 50.21
C GLY A 252 32.61 6.77 49.28
N PRO A 253 33.94 6.60 49.13
CA PRO A 253 34.51 5.54 48.29
C PRO A 253 34.06 4.17 48.78
N LYS A 254 33.19 3.50 48.01
CA LYS A 254 32.63 2.18 48.33
C LYS A 254 33.62 1.07 47.95
N ILE A 255 34.87 1.18 48.40
CA ILE A 255 35.90 0.17 48.19
C ILE A 255 35.79 -0.86 49.33
N GLY A 256 35.21 -2.03 49.03
CA GLY A 256 35.69 -3.29 49.63
C GLY A 256 35.09 -3.84 50.94
N PHE A 257 33.82 -3.61 51.33
CA PHE A 257 33.31 -4.16 52.61
C PHE A 257 32.08 -5.09 52.57
N LYS A 258 31.46 -5.41 51.42
CA LYS A 258 30.21 -6.22 51.41
C LYS A 258 30.11 -7.35 50.39
N ALA A 259 31.22 -7.96 49.98
CA ALA A 259 31.20 -9.18 49.15
C ALA A 259 31.37 -10.49 49.96
N ARG A 260 31.46 -10.46 51.29
CA ARG A 260 32.00 -11.59 52.08
C ARG A 260 31.01 -12.42 52.91
N ILE A 261 29.70 -12.42 52.64
CA ILE A 261 28.76 -13.27 53.42
C ILE A 261 27.73 -13.96 52.53
N ARG A 262 27.79 -15.31 52.54
CA ARG A 262 27.03 -16.34 51.77
C ARG A 262 27.72 -16.65 50.44
N THR A 263 28.38 -17.79 50.25
CA THR A 263 27.96 -19.17 50.56
C THR A 263 29.15 -20.12 50.71
N THR A 264 29.04 -21.04 51.66
CA THR A 264 30.00 -22.09 52.03
C THR A 264 29.72 -23.43 51.33
N LYS A 265 30.79 -24.24 51.19
CA LYS A 265 30.89 -25.73 51.07
C LYS A 265 30.65 -26.32 49.67
N LYS A 266 31.45 -27.26 49.11
CA LYS A 266 32.41 -28.25 49.67
C LYS A 266 33.18 -28.96 48.51
N GLY A 267 34.51 -29.13 48.65
CA GLY A 267 35.46 -30.16 48.12
C GLY A 267 35.46 -30.56 46.63
N GLY A 268 36.54 -30.94 45.95
CA GLY A 268 37.94 -31.28 46.25
C GLY A 268 38.51 -32.10 45.06
N ASP A 269 39.83 -31.99 44.81
CA ASP A 269 40.75 -32.87 44.01
C ASP A 269 40.45 -33.12 42.51
N GLU A 270 41.36 -33.21 41.52
CA GLU A 270 42.83 -33.25 41.40
C GLU A 270 43.21 -32.90 39.92
N ALA A 271 44.51 -32.81 39.62
CA ALA A 271 45.13 -32.11 38.49
C ALA A 271 45.12 -32.78 37.10
N THR A 272 45.16 -31.95 36.03
CA THR A 272 46.06 -31.98 34.82
C THR A 272 45.52 -30.94 33.83
N GLY A 273 46.21 -29.98 33.20
CA GLY A 273 47.62 -29.75 32.91
C GLY A 273 47.83 -29.68 31.38
N SER A 274 47.79 -28.47 30.77
CA SER A 274 48.40 -28.09 29.46
C SER A 274 47.89 -26.69 29.07
N GLU A 275 48.68 -25.61 29.16
CA GLU A 275 49.54 -25.08 28.06
C GLU A 275 48.76 -24.95 26.74
N GLY A 276 48.59 -23.79 26.08
CA GLY A 276 49.25 -22.49 26.15
C GLY A 276 49.40 -22.01 24.71
N ASP A 277 48.75 -20.92 24.29
CA ASP A 277 49.07 -20.23 23.03
C ASP A 277 48.45 -18.82 23.04
N ARG A 278 49.23 -17.79 23.38
CA ARG A 278 49.95 -16.87 22.46
C ARG A 278 49.05 -16.22 21.41
N GLY A 279 48.65 -14.99 21.73
CA GLY A 279 49.00 -13.81 20.94
C GLY A 279 48.62 -13.83 19.46
N GLY A 280 47.36 -13.53 19.17
CA GLY A 280 46.92 -13.09 17.85
C GLY A 280 46.13 -11.80 17.97
N GLY A 281 46.77 -10.68 17.66
CA GLY A 281 46.10 -9.38 17.48
C GLY A 281 45.19 -9.42 16.27
N GLY A 282 43.99 -9.96 16.45
CA GLY A 282 42.91 -9.92 15.47
C GLY A 282 42.05 -8.69 15.72
N GLY A 283 41.77 -7.92 14.67
CA GLY A 283 40.78 -6.85 14.70
C GLY A 283 39.45 -7.37 15.21
N GLY A 284 39.19 -7.17 16.50
CA GLY A 284 37.90 -7.43 17.10
C GLY A 284 36.87 -6.59 16.36
N ASP A 285 35.76 -7.25 16.01
CA ASP A 285 34.58 -6.65 15.40
C ASP A 285 34.30 -5.29 16.04
N LEU A 286 33.98 -4.27 15.24
CA LEU A 286 33.75 -2.89 15.73
C LEU A 286 32.73 -2.89 16.88
N VAL A 287 31.80 -3.84 16.86
CA VAL A 287 30.81 -4.11 17.91
C VAL A 287 31.47 -4.52 19.24
N GLN A 288 32.51 -5.37 19.23
CA GLN A 288 33.28 -5.74 20.42
C GLN A 288 34.15 -4.59 20.94
N GLN A 289 34.74 -3.78 20.04
CA GLN A 289 35.50 -2.59 20.45
C GLN A 289 34.58 -1.49 21.02
N MET A 290 33.36 -1.36 20.51
CA MET A 290 32.35 -0.45 21.04
C MET A 290 31.69 -0.96 22.32
N ALA A 291 31.54 -2.28 22.50
CA ALA A 291 31.07 -2.87 23.76
C ALA A 291 32.04 -2.63 24.93
N ALA A 292 33.34 -2.41 24.64
CA ALA A 292 34.32 -1.98 25.62
C ALA A 292 34.14 -0.50 26.07
N VAL A 293 33.28 0.27 25.39
CA VAL A 293 32.93 1.65 25.70
C VAL A 293 31.41 1.73 25.99
N PRO A 294 30.96 1.24 27.16
CA PRO A 294 29.54 0.98 27.44
C PRO A 294 28.63 2.21 27.24
N GLY A 295 29.12 3.42 27.53
CA GLY A 295 28.33 4.65 27.39
C GLY A 295 28.00 5.06 25.95
N VAL A 296 28.89 4.81 24.98
CA VAL A 296 28.68 5.21 23.58
C VAL A 296 27.80 4.21 22.84
N PHE A 297 28.00 2.92 23.09
CA PHE A 297 27.18 1.85 22.52
C PHE A 297 25.73 1.95 22.98
N GLU A 298 25.50 2.23 24.28
CA GLU A 298 24.13 2.38 24.79
C GLU A 298 23.46 3.68 24.30
N PHE A 299 24.21 4.77 24.12
CA PHE A 299 23.69 5.99 23.50
C PHE A 299 23.25 5.78 22.04
N MET A 300 24.05 5.05 21.26
CA MET A 300 23.70 4.72 19.88
C MET A 300 22.51 3.76 19.78
N THR A 301 22.41 2.79 20.68
CA THR A 301 21.30 1.80 20.70
C THR A 301 20.04 2.30 21.40
N GLN A 302 20.11 3.32 22.26
CA GLN A 302 18.92 3.97 22.86
C GLN A 302 18.01 4.59 21.80
N ARG A 303 18.57 5.03 20.66
CA ARG A 303 17.78 5.53 19.52
C ARG A 303 16.92 4.42 18.88
N ASP A 304 17.36 3.16 18.98
CA ASP A 304 16.67 1.97 18.45
C ASP A 304 15.80 1.22 19.48
N ARG A 305 15.93 1.50 20.79
CA ARG A 305 15.10 0.89 21.84
C ARG A 305 13.59 1.15 21.65
N ASN A 306 13.22 2.23 20.95
CA ASN A 306 11.84 2.52 20.59
C ASN A 306 11.29 1.57 19.49
N VAL A 307 12.16 1.02 18.63
CA VAL A 307 11.74 0.09 17.56
C VAL A 307 11.40 -1.28 18.14
N VAL A 308 12.13 -1.71 19.18
CA VAL A 308 11.91 -3.01 19.85
C VAL A 308 10.57 -3.06 20.62
N GLN A 309 9.99 -1.91 20.97
CA GLN A 309 8.66 -1.85 21.59
C GLN A 309 7.51 -2.23 20.64
N HIS A 310 7.73 -2.31 19.32
CA HIS A 310 6.70 -2.71 18.36
C HIS A 310 6.53 -4.23 18.23
N LEU A 311 7.57 -5.03 18.46
CA LEU A 311 7.49 -6.50 18.38
C LEU A 311 6.58 -7.15 19.45
N PRO A 312 6.61 -6.76 20.74
CA PRO A 312 5.67 -7.30 21.73
C PRO A 312 4.21 -6.84 21.52
N ARG A 313 3.96 -5.90 20.60
CA ARG A 313 2.61 -5.41 20.25
C ARG A 313 1.82 -6.43 19.40
N MET A 314 2.51 -7.25 18.61
CA MET A 314 1.85 -8.25 17.75
C MET A 314 1.59 -9.55 18.52
N LYS A 315 0.36 -9.70 19.01
CA LYS A 315 -0.08 -10.97 19.59
C LYS A 315 -0.35 -11.98 18.46
N LEU A 316 -0.01 -13.26 18.70
CA LEU A 316 -0.27 -14.37 17.78
C LEU A 316 -1.74 -14.40 17.30
N ARG A 317 -2.70 -14.08 18.17
CA ARG A 317 -4.12 -13.97 17.83
C ARG A 317 -4.41 -13.04 16.66
N CYS A 318 -3.70 -11.91 16.57
CA CYS A 318 -3.91 -10.93 15.50
C CYS A 318 -3.43 -11.52 14.17
N ILE A 319 -2.26 -12.16 14.18
CA ILE A 319 -1.70 -12.83 13.00
C ILE A 319 -2.66 -13.92 12.50
N ILE A 320 -3.22 -14.72 13.41
CA ILE A 320 -4.20 -15.76 13.07
C ILE A 320 -5.47 -15.15 12.44
N VAL A 321 -6.01 -14.08 13.02
CA VAL A 321 -7.24 -13.43 12.52
C VAL A 321 -7.03 -12.81 11.14
N TYR A 322 -5.96 -12.03 10.94
CA TYR A 322 -5.67 -11.44 9.62
C TYR A 322 -5.31 -12.53 8.60
N GLY A 323 -4.57 -13.56 9.00
CA GLY A 323 -4.28 -14.71 8.15
C GLY A 323 -5.55 -15.42 7.70
N ALA A 324 -6.49 -15.68 8.61
CA ALA A 324 -7.80 -16.25 8.30
C ALA A 324 -8.59 -15.33 7.35
N LEU A 325 -8.62 -14.02 7.59
CA LEU A 325 -9.28 -13.07 6.69
C LEU A 325 -8.70 -13.12 5.27
N VAL A 326 -7.37 -13.19 5.13
CA VAL A 326 -6.70 -13.31 3.83
C VAL A 326 -7.07 -14.63 3.16
N VAL A 327 -6.99 -15.75 3.87
CA VAL A 327 -7.33 -17.09 3.33
C VAL A 327 -8.78 -17.14 2.89
N LEU A 328 -9.73 -16.67 3.70
CA LEU A 328 -11.15 -16.67 3.33
C LEU A 328 -11.45 -15.72 2.16
N THR A 329 -10.76 -14.57 2.09
CA THR A 329 -10.91 -13.65 0.96
C THR A 329 -10.37 -14.26 -0.33
N LEU A 330 -9.20 -14.93 -0.27
CA LEU A 330 -8.67 -15.68 -1.40
C LEU A 330 -9.61 -16.81 -1.80
N GLN A 331 -10.12 -17.59 -0.84
CA GLN A 331 -11.07 -18.66 -1.12
C GLN A 331 -12.31 -18.15 -1.85
N ILE A 332 -12.93 -17.07 -1.36
CA ILE A 332 -14.07 -16.43 -2.05
C ILE A 332 -13.67 -15.99 -3.46
N PHE A 333 -12.50 -15.37 -3.63
CA PHE A 333 -12.03 -14.93 -4.93
C PHE A 333 -11.86 -16.11 -5.91
N PHE A 334 -11.23 -17.21 -5.48
CA PHE A 334 -11.05 -18.41 -6.29
C PHE A 334 -12.37 -19.12 -6.60
N SER A 335 -13.32 -19.15 -5.65
CA SER A 335 -14.64 -19.76 -5.85
C SER A 335 -15.57 -18.93 -6.72
N LEU A 336 -15.48 -17.59 -6.67
CA LEU A 336 -16.27 -16.71 -7.55
C LEU A 336 -15.68 -16.57 -8.95
N ARG A 337 -14.39 -16.82 -9.10
CA ARG A 337 -13.68 -16.80 -10.38
C ARG A 337 -12.89 -18.10 -10.56
N PRO A 338 -13.58 -19.24 -10.74
CA PRO A 338 -12.90 -20.48 -11.04
C PRO A 338 -12.10 -20.29 -12.34
N PHE A 339 -10.77 -20.32 -12.21
CA PHE A 339 -9.83 -19.95 -13.29
C PHE A 339 -10.06 -20.78 -14.56
N ASN A 340 -10.42 -22.05 -14.39
CA ASN A 340 -10.63 -22.97 -15.51
C ASN A 340 -12.05 -22.84 -16.07
N ASP A 341 -13.07 -22.92 -15.21
CA ASP A 341 -14.46 -23.01 -15.64
C ASP A 341 -14.93 -21.72 -16.34
N GLY A 342 -14.60 -20.57 -15.75
CA GLY A 342 -14.91 -19.27 -16.37
C GLY A 342 -14.19 -19.08 -17.71
N PHE A 343 -12.98 -19.60 -17.85
CA PHE A 343 -12.25 -19.59 -19.11
C PHE A 343 -12.95 -20.45 -20.16
N PHE A 344 -13.34 -21.69 -19.85
CA PHE A 344 -14.00 -22.57 -20.83
C PHE A 344 -15.40 -22.07 -21.23
N CYS A 345 -16.20 -21.59 -20.26
CA CYS A 345 -17.49 -20.96 -20.52
C CYS A 345 -17.37 -19.77 -21.49
N ARG A 346 -16.36 -18.92 -21.27
CA ARG A 346 -16.17 -17.71 -22.07
C ARG A 346 -15.52 -18.02 -23.41
N GLN A 347 -14.45 -18.80 -23.41
CA GLN A 347 -13.58 -19.01 -24.56
C GLN A 347 -14.27 -19.86 -25.64
N GLY A 348 -15.07 -20.86 -25.25
CA GLY A 348 -15.86 -21.66 -26.18
C GLY A 348 -16.86 -20.78 -26.94
N VAL A 349 -17.62 -19.97 -26.20
CA VAL A 349 -18.61 -19.06 -26.80
C VAL A 349 -17.95 -17.99 -27.66
N PHE A 350 -16.84 -17.42 -27.17
CA PHE A 350 -16.04 -16.46 -27.92
C PHE A 350 -15.54 -17.04 -29.24
N HIS A 351 -14.98 -18.25 -29.25
CA HIS A 351 -14.48 -18.87 -30.47
C HIS A 351 -15.58 -19.23 -31.47
N ALA A 352 -16.75 -19.68 -31.01
CA ALA A 352 -17.87 -20.03 -31.88
C ALA A 352 -18.31 -18.84 -32.76
N LEU A 353 -18.36 -17.64 -32.19
CA LEU A 353 -18.84 -16.44 -32.88
C LEU A 353 -17.73 -15.56 -33.47
N THR A 354 -16.50 -15.68 -32.97
CA THR A 354 -15.35 -14.90 -33.51
C THR A 354 -14.48 -15.66 -34.51
N GLY A 355 -14.65 -16.98 -34.59
CA GLY A 355 -13.95 -17.85 -35.53
C GLY A 355 -14.27 -17.54 -37.00
N ASN A 356 -13.57 -18.23 -37.89
CA ASN A 356 -13.69 -18.10 -39.34
C ASN A 356 -14.47 -19.27 -39.98
N THR A 357 -15.27 -20.00 -39.19
CA THR A 357 -15.95 -21.22 -39.63
C THR A 357 -17.02 -20.94 -40.69
N HIS A 358 -17.86 -19.92 -40.47
CA HIS A 358 -19.04 -19.64 -41.32
C HIS A 358 -18.89 -18.37 -42.17
N SER A 359 -18.04 -17.44 -41.74
CA SER A 359 -17.76 -16.17 -42.42
C SER A 359 -16.32 -15.72 -42.14
N VAL A 360 -15.96 -14.52 -42.60
CA VAL A 360 -14.68 -13.88 -42.25
C VAL A 360 -14.56 -13.80 -40.73
N SER A 361 -13.36 -14.01 -40.18
CA SER A 361 -13.15 -13.91 -38.72
C SER A 361 -13.68 -12.57 -38.21
N PHE A 362 -14.33 -12.60 -37.05
CA PHE A 362 -14.95 -11.40 -36.47
C PHE A 362 -13.96 -10.25 -36.35
N LYS A 363 -12.69 -10.53 -36.01
CA LYS A 363 -11.63 -9.50 -35.88
C LYS A 363 -11.23 -8.86 -37.22
N ASP A 364 -11.52 -9.51 -38.34
CA ASP A 364 -11.13 -9.10 -39.69
C ASP A 364 -12.28 -8.43 -40.46
N ILE A 365 -13.44 -8.25 -39.82
CA ILE A 365 -14.56 -7.48 -40.38
C ILE A 365 -14.15 -6.01 -40.46
N ARG A 366 -14.21 -5.45 -41.67
CA ARG A 366 -13.82 -4.06 -42.00
C ARG A 366 -14.88 -3.28 -42.75
N SER A 367 -15.87 -3.94 -43.36
CA SER A 367 -16.94 -3.29 -44.13
C SER A 367 -18.34 -3.65 -43.61
N GLN A 368 -19.33 -2.81 -43.94
CA GLN A 368 -20.73 -3.03 -43.58
C GLN A 368 -21.30 -4.31 -44.20
N ASP A 369 -20.91 -4.65 -45.43
CA ASP A 369 -21.32 -5.90 -46.06
C ASP A 369 -20.83 -7.14 -45.31
N GLN A 370 -19.60 -7.09 -44.77
CA GLN A 370 -19.08 -8.18 -43.94
C GLN A 370 -19.82 -8.30 -42.61
N VAL A 371 -20.32 -7.20 -42.04
CA VAL A 371 -21.20 -7.24 -40.85
C VAL A 371 -22.49 -7.97 -41.19
N TRP A 372 -23.12 -7.65 -42.33
CA TRP A 372 -24.32 -8.34 -42.79
C TRP A 372 -24.08 -9.82 -43.03
N ASP A 373 -22.98 -10.19 -43.67
CA ASP A 373 -22.65 -11.59 -43.94
C ASP A 373 -22.36 -12.36 -42.64
N TRP A 374 -21.76 -11.73 -41.63
CA TRP A 374 -21.55 -12.34 -40.32
C TRP A 374 -22.88 -12.56 -39.57
N LEU A 375 -23.81 -11.59 -39.63
CA LEU A 375 -25.16 -11.74 -39.08
C LEU A 375 -25.92 -12.87 -39.77
N ASP A 376 -25.90 -12.93 -41.11
CA ASP A 376 -26.67 -13.92 -41.86
C ASP A 376 -26.11 -15.35 -41.77
N ARG A 377 -24.78 -15.49 -41.62
CA ARG A 377 -24.13 -16.81 -41.59
C ARG A 377 -23.78 -17.27 -40.18
N THR A 378 -22.90 -16.54 -39.50
CA THR A 378 -22.35 -16.98 -38.20
C THR A 378 -23.41 -16.98 -37.12
N VAL A 379 -24.17 -15.89 -36.98
CA VAL A 379 -25.21 -15.77 -35.93
C VAL A 379 -26.34 -16.77 -36.18
N VAL A 380 -26.73 -16.98 -37.44
CA VAL A 380 -27.74 -17.97 -37.80
C VAL A 380 -27.30 -19.39 -37.49
N ALA A 381 -26.08 -19.77 -37.90
CA ALA A 381 -25.54 -21.10 -37.68
C ALA A 381 -25.37 -21.41 -36.18
N GLU A 382 -24.87 -20.46 -35.40
CA GLU A 382 -24.53 -20.71 -34.00
C GLU A 382 -25.71 -20.49 -33.03
N LEU A 383 -26.65 -19.56 -33.31
CA LEU A 383 -27.75 -19.26 -32.38
C LEU A 383 -29.08 -19.89 -32.76
N PHE A 384 -29.33 -20.18 -34.04
CA PHE A 384 -30.65 -20.62 -34.52
C PHE A 384 -30.68 -22.06 -35.05
N GLU A 385 -29.57 -22.79 -34.97
CA GLU A 385 -29.53 -24.23 -35.27
C GLU A 385 -29.50 -25.05 -33.98
N GLU A 386 -30.43 -26.00 -33.85
CA GLU A 386 -30.55 -26.87 -32.66
C GLU A 386 -29.27 -27.67 -32.39
N ASN A 387 -28.57 -28.08 -33.44
CA ASN A 387 -27.32 -28.86 -33.36
C ASN A 387 -26.05 -28.00 -33.34
N SER A 388 -26.16 -26.68 -33.19
CA SER A 388 -25.01 -25.78 -33.14
C SER A 388 -24.10 -26.07 -31.95
N PHE A 389 -22.81 -25.73 -32.08
CA PHE A 389 -21.84 -25.92 -31.01
C PHE A 389 -22.27 -25.17 -29.74
N LEU A 390 -22.79 -23.94 -29.88
CA LEU A 390 -23.28 -23.18 -28.73
C LEU A 390 -24.44 -23.86 -28.01
N ARG A 391 -25.42 -24.45 -28.73
CA ARG A 391 -26.61 -25.04 -28.11
C ARG A 391 -26.40 -26.40 -27.48
N GLN A 392 -25.34 -27.13 -27.84
CA GLN A 392 -25.07 -28.46 -27.30
C GLN A 392 -24.83 -28.41 -25.78
N ASP A 393 -24.05 -27.43 -25.31
CA ASP A 393 -23.66 -27.31 -23.89
C ASP A 393 -24.26 -26.07 -23.19
N ASN A 394 -24.99 -25.21 -23.92
CA ASN A 394 -25.55 -23.99 -23.37
C ASN A 394 -27.03 -23.81 -23.69
N TYR A 395 -27.77 -23.31 -22.72
CA TYR A 395 -29.13 -22.84 -22.87
C TYR A 395 -29.13 -21.36 -23.24
N LEU A 396 -29.59 -21.02 -24.45
CA LEU A 396 -29.77 -19.61 -24.80
C LEU A 396 -31.07 -19.09 -24.21
N LEU A 397 -30.97 -18.02 -23.44
CA LEU A 397 -32.06 -17.44 -22.67
C LEU A 397 -32.50 -16.10 -23.27
N GLY A 398 -33.74 -15.72 -23.00
CA GLY A 398 -34.32 -14.45 -23.44
C GLY A 398 -34.29 -14.23 -24.96
N TYR A 399 -33.80 -13.05 -25.36
CA TYR A 399 -33.82 -12.54 -26.73
C TYR A 399 -32.40 -12.25 -27.24
N LEU A 400 -32.16 -12.56 -28.51
CA LEU A 400 -31.11 -11.95 -29.31
C LEU A 400 -31.54 -10.54 -29.69
N GLN A 401 -30.80 -9.54 -29.23
CA GLN A 401 -31.01 -8.14 -29.58
C GLN A 401 -29.95 -7.68 -30.58
N VAL A 402 -30.38 -7.25 -31.77
CA VAL A 402 -29.56 -6.52 -32.73
C VAL A 402 -29.94 -5.04 -32.63
N ARG A 403 -29.08 -4.23 -32.02
CA ARG A 403 -29.29 -2.81 -31.79
C ARG A 403 -28.38 -1.98 -32.69
N MET A 404 -28.94 -1.00 -33.38
CA MET A 404 -28.21 -0.03 -34.20
C MET A 404 -28.32 1.36 -33.57
N GLN A 405 -27.18 2.05 -33.52
CA GLN A 405 -27.09 3.46 -33.16
C GLN A 405 -26.61 4.27 -34.35
N GLU A 406 -27.30 5.36 -34.64
CA GLU A 406 -26.99 6.27 -35.73
C GLU A 406 -27.00 7.71 -35.26
N VAL A 407 -26.30 8.57 -35.99
CA VAL A 407 -26.29 10.02 -35.74
C VAL A 407 -27.33 10.74 -36.59
N THR A 408 -27.62 11.99 -36.23
CA THR A 408 -28.49 12.90 -36.98
C THR A 408 -28.05 13.05 -38.44
N ASN A 409 -29.01 13.47 -39.28
CA ASN A 409 -28.79 13.69 -40.70
C ASN A 409 -27.63 14.63 -40.99
N ALA A 410 -27.02 14.47 -42.17
CA ALA A 410 -25.92 15.31 -42.59
C ALA A 410 -26.36 16.77 -42.60
N SER A 411 -25.62 17.62 -41.90
CA SER A 411 -25.89 19.04 -41.75
C SER A 411 -24.59 19.82 -41.86
N ILE A 412 -24.68 21.06 -42.32
CA ILE A 412 -23.53 21.97 -42.35
C ILE A 412 -23.04 22.29 -40.93
N SER A 413 -23.94 22.29 -39.94
CA SER A 413 -23.62 22.49 -38.52
C SER A 413 -22.77 21.37 -37.92
N ASN A 414 -22.80 20.19 -38.54
CA ASN A 414 -22.07 19.02 -38.08
C ASN A 414 -20.66 18.94 -38.69
N CYS A 415 -20.38 19.75 -39.72
CA CYS A 415 -19.03 19.87 -40.24
C CYS A 415 -18.15 20.53 -39.16
N PRO A 416 -16.91 20.06 -38.96
CA PRO A 416 -15.99 20.72 -38.04
C PRO A 416 -15.80 22.15 -38.55
N ALA A 417 -16.38 23.11 -37.82
CA ALA A 417 -16.10 24.51 -38.04
C ALA A 417 -14.64 24.71 -37.63
N GLU A 418 -13.75 24.71 -38.62
CA GLU A 418 -12.35 25.02 -38.40
C GLU A 418 -12.32 26.49 -37.97
N LYS A 419 -12.23 26.73 -36.65
CA LYS A 419 -12.42 28.05 -36.04
C LYS A 419 -11.40 29.10 -36.51
N ASP A 420 -10.37 28.69 -37.26
CA ASP A 420 -9.19 29.52 -37.55
C ASP A 420 -8.73 29.51 -39.03
N THR A 421 -9.46 28.89 -39.98
CA THR A 421 -9.06 28.88 -41.40
C THR A 421 -10.11 29.55 -42.29
N GLU A 422 -9.64 30.43 -43.17
CA GLU A 422 -10.41 31.20 -44.16
C GLU A 422 -11.06 30.33 -45.26
N TYR A 423 -11.04 29.00 -45.11
CA TYR A 423 -11.64 28.07 -46.06
C TYR A 423 -13.13 27.94 -45.78
N THR A 424 -13.93 28.73 -46.52
CA THR A 424 -15.37 28.49 -46.62
C THR A 424 -15.60 27.14 -47.28
N LEU A 425 -16.08 26.16 -46.51
CA LEU A 425 -16.59 24.90 -47.05
C LEU A 425 -17.61 25.24 -48.14
N PRO A 426 -17.58 24.58 -49.31
CA PRO A 426 -18.58 24.79 -50.35
C PRO A 426 -19.98 24.66 -49.74
N GLY A 427 -20.89 25.58 -50.05
CA GLY A 427 -22.20 25.69 -49.38
C GLY A 427 -23.09 24.44 -49.45
N ASN A 428 -22.75 23.47 -50.32
CA ASN A 428 -23.45 22.19 -50.44
C ASN A 428 -22.78 21.04 -49.67
N THR A 429 -21.73 21.32 -48.89
CA THR A 429 -21.03 20.31 -48.11
C THR A 429 -21.79 20.07 -46.82
N THR A 430 -22.31 18.87 -46.65
CA THR A 430 -22.94 18.42 -45.40
C THR A 430 -22.10 17.31 -44.78
N CYS A 431 -22.00 17.29 -43.45
CA CYS A 431 -21.23 16.30 -42.73
C CYS A 431 -22.10 15.57 -41.72
N TYR A 432 -21.75 14.33 -41.41
CA TYR A 432 -22.31 13.63 -40.26
C TYR A 432 -21.48 13.92 -39.02
N LYS A 433 -22.12 13.94 -37.85
CA LYS A 433 -21.39 14.03 -36.58
C LYS A 433 -20.53 12.78 -36.40
N THR A 434 -19.27 12.96 -36.00
CA THR A 434 -18.29 11.88 -35.85
C THR A 434 -18.55 11.07 -34.59
N VAL A 435 -18.85 11.75 -33.49
CA VAL A 435 -19.10 11.17 -32.17
C VAL A 435 -20.59 10.94 -31.96
N TYR A 436 -20.94 9.73 -31.51
CA TYR A 436 -22.28 9.44 -30.99
C TYR A 436 -22.38 9.85 -29.51
N ASP A 437 -23.41 10.63 -29.22
CA ASP A 437 -23.87 11.10 -27.91
C ASP A 437 -25.39 11.32 -27.95
N VAL A 438 -26.02 11.49 -26.79
CA VAL A 438 -27.47 11.70 -26.64
C VAL A 438 -27.99 12.88 -27.49
N THR A 439 -27.17 13.89 -27.73
CA THR A 439 -27.55 15.09 -28.52
C THR A 439 -27.39 14.89 -30.03
N SER A 440 -26.56 13.95 -30.43
CA SER A 440 -26.24 13.61 -31.82
C SER A 440 -27.05 12.45 -32.35
N ALA A 441 -27.78 11.75 -31.48
CA ALA A 441 -28.48 10.56 -31.86
C ALA A 441 -29.54 10.88 -32.92
N GLY A 442 -29.55 10.09 -33.99
CA GLY A 442 -30.65 10.09 -34.95
C GLY A 442 -31.86 9.45 -34.29
N ASP A 443 -32.86 10.26 -33.97
CA ASP A 443 -34.10 9.86 -33.31
C ASP A 443 -35.29 9.76 -34.28
N GLN A 444 -35.02 9.89 -35.58
CA GLN A 444 -36.05 9.94 -36.61
C GLN A 444 -36.65 8.56 -36.87
N SER A 445 -37.97 8.45 -36.84
CA SER A 445 -38.69 7.22 -37.19
C SER A 445 -38.39 6.80 -38.65
N LYS A 446 -38.02 5.54 -38.85
CA LYS A 446 -37.76 4.98 -40.19
C LYS A 446 -39.04 4.43 -40.80
N GLU A 447 -39.92 5.32 -41.29
CA GLU A 447 -41.26 4.94 -41.80
C GLU A 447 -41.24 3.87 -42.91
N ASP A 448 -40.18 3.81 -43.72
CA ASP A 448 -40.00 2.78 -44.77
C ASP A 448 -39.97 1.34 -44.22
N LEU A 449 -39.59 1.18 -42.95
CA LEU A 449 -39.55 -0.11 -42.24
C LEU A 449 -40.86 -0.41 -41.51
N ARG A 450 -41.65 0.61 -41.20
CA ARG A 450 -42.86 0.49 -40.37
C ARG A 450 -43.91 -0.45 -40.96
N LEU A 451 -44.22 -0.28 -42.24
CA LEU A 451 -45.22 -1.10 -42.93
C LEU A 451 -44.86 -2.59 -42.94
N TYR A 452 -43.56 -2.90 -42.99
CA TYR A 452 -43.06 -4.27 -42.94
C TYR A 452 -43.17 -4.84 -41.51
N TRP A 453 -42.76 -4.06 -40.51
CA TRP A 453 -42.60 -4.55 -39.14
C TRP A 453 -43.92 -4.63 -38.36
N ASP A 454 -44.83 -3.66 -38.50
CA ASP A 454 -46.08 -3.59 -37.73
C ASP A 454 -46.98 -4.83 -37.94
N LYS A 455 -46.83 -5.54 -39.07
CA LYS A 455 -47.58 -6.77 -39.34
C LYS A 455 -46.97 -8.03 -38.71
N ARG A 456 -45.70 -7.96 -38.29
CA ARG A 456 -44.83 -9.08 -37.89
C ARG A 456 -44.38 -9.03 -36.43
N SER A 457 -44.43 -7.87 -35.76
CA SER A 457 -44.11 -7.77 -34.33
C SER A 457 -44.87 -8.82 -33.51
N GLY A 458 -44.18 -9.49 -32.58
CA GLY A 458 -44.75 -10.57 -31.77
C GLY A 458 -45.00 -11.91 -32.48
N LYS A 459 -44.61 -12.07 -33.75
CA LYS A 459 -44.79 -13.31 -34.53
C LYS A 459 -43.45 -13.97 -34.87
N ASP A 460 -43.47 -15.31 -34.94
CA ASP A 460 -42.34 -16.16 -35.29
C ASP A 460 -41.09 -15.91 -34.42
N GLY A 461 -41.30 -15.64 -33.12
CA GLY A 461 -40.24 -15.35 -32.17
C GLY A 461 -39.74 -13.91 -32.15
N ARG A 462 -40.27 -13.00 -32.98
CA ARG A 462 -39.96 -11.57 -32.88
C ARG A 462 -40.53 -10.97 -31.60
N SER A 463 -39.79 -10.07 -30.95
CA SER A 463 -40.32 -9.30 -29.82
C SER A 463 -41.30 -8.20 -30.28
N LEU A 464 -41.85 -7.46 -29.32
CA LEU A 464 -42.70 -6.29 -29.58
C LEU A 464 -41.90 -5.05 -29.97
N ARG A 465 -40.58 -5.03 -29.74
CA ARG A 465 -39.70 -3.93 -30.14
C ARG A 465 -39.61 -3.82 -31.64
N LYS A 466 -39.43 -2.57 -32.10
CA LYS A 466 -39.54 -2.22 -33.52
C LYS A 466 -38.25 -1.53 -33.97
N PRO A 467 -37.53 -2.05 -34.98
CA PRO A 467 -36.24 -1.49 -35.44
C PRO A 467 -36.38 -0.18 -36.23
N TRP A 468 -37.60 0.31 -36.38
CA TRP A 468 -37.87 1.61 -37.01
C TRP A 468 -38.15 2.71 -35.99
N GLN A 469 -38.46 2.33 -34.75
CA GLN A 469 -38.78 3.24 -33.66
C GLN A 469 -37.53 3.43 -32.82
N TYR A 470 -37.13 4.69 -32.62
CA TYR A 470 -36.03 5.03 -31.73
C TYR A 470 -36.45 4.88 -30.28
N GLU A 471 -35.67 4.16 -29.48
CA GLU A 471 -35.87 3.99 -28.05
C GLU A 471 -34.83 4.83 -27.29
N ASN A 472 -35.29 5.69 -26.38
CA ASN A 472 -34.43 6.54 -25.55
C ASN A 472 -34.02 5.81 -24.25
N ILE A 473 -32.87 6.18 -23.66
CA ILE A 473 -32.32 5.66 -22.40
C ILE A 473 -33.37 5.65 -21.28
N GLY A 474 -34.23 6.68 -21.17
CA GLY A 474 -35.25 6.75 -20.12
C GLY A 474 -36.31 5.62 -20.17
N GLN A 475 -36.42 4.92 -21.30
CA GLN A 475 -37.28 3.74 -21.47
C GLN A 475 -36.48 2.42 -21.44
N ALA A 476 -35.16 2.48 -21.66
CA ALA A 476 -34.26 1.34 -21.55
C ALA A 476 -33.81 1.19 -20.09
N ALA A 477 -34.51 0.32 -19.35
CA ALA A 477 -34.23 -0.14 -17.98
C ALA A 477 -33.16 0.66 -17.19
N GLU A 478 -33.62 1.48 -16.24
CA GLU A 478 -32.76 2.17 -15.26
C GLU A 478 -31.71 1.23 -14.68
N GLY A 479 -30.43 1.62 -14.74
CA GLY A 479 -29.30 0.87 -14.15
C GLY A 479 -28.42 0.11 -15.14
N ALA A 480 -28.73 0.18 -16.43
CA ALA A 480 -27.97 -0.54 -17.43
C ALA A 480 -26.69 0.23 -17.83
N ALA A 481 -25.53 -0.40 -17.62
CA ALA A 481 -24.21 0.25 -17.72
C ALA A 481 -23.96 0.84 -19.12
N VAL A 482 -23.30 2.00 -19.14
CA VAL A 482 -22.81 2.65 -20.36
C VAL A 482 -21.76 1.74 -21.00
N ALA A 483 -21.91 1.48 -22.30
CA ALA A 483 -20.97 0.65 -23.03
C ALA A 483 -19.73 1.46 -23.39
N GLU A 484 -18.67 1.34 -22.59
CA GLU A 484 -17.35 1.76 -23.05
C GLU A 484 -16.93 0.88 -24.22
N SER A 485 -16.56 1.53 -25.31
CA SER A 485 -16.05 0.93 -26.54
C SER A 485 -14.67 1.52 -26.85
N THR A 486 -14.03 1.10 -27.94
CA THR A 486 -12.64 1.49 -28.21
C THR A 486 -12.51 2.98 -28.50
N TYR A 487 -13.47 3.56 -29.25
CA TYR A 487 -13.42 4.97 -29.64
C TYR A 487 -14.51 5.83 -29.02
N TYR A 488 -15.68 5.25 -28.73
CA TYR A 488 -16.85 6.01 -28.32
C TYR A 488 -17.49 5.44 -27.06
N VAL A 489 -18.27 6.26 -26.40
CA VAL A 489 -19.07 5.85 -25.25
C VAL A 489 -20.51 5.78 -25.73
N PHE A 490 -21.03 4.56 -25.86
CA PHE A 490 -22.38 4.36 -26.36
C PHE A 490 -23.35 4.21 -25.19
N ASP A 491 -24.45 4.94 -25.27
CA ASP A 491 -25.57 4.74 -24.37
C ASP A 491 -26.41 3.50 -24.80
N GLN A 492 -27.59 3.34 -24.21
CA GLN A 492 -28.46 2.21 -24.51
C GLN A 492 -29.55 2.48 -25.54
N SER A 493 -29.61 3.72 -26.03
CA SER A 493 -30.62 4.15 -26.98
C SER A 493 -30.34 3.66 -28.39
N GLY A 494 -31.31 3.80 -29.28
CA GLY A 494 -31.18 3.42 -30.68
C GLY A 494 -32.36 2.58 -31.17
N TYR A 495 -32.12 1.84 -32.23
CA TYR A 495 -33.12 1.03 -32.92
C TYR A 495 -32.80 -0.45 -32.72
N SER A 496 -33.74 -1.23 -32.20
CA SER A 496 -33.50 -2.65 -31.91
C SER A 496 -34.47 -3.59 -32.62
N ALA A 497 -33.93 -4.69 -33.13
CA ALA A 497 -34.68 -5.88 -33.52
C ALA A 497 -34.35 -7.01 -32.55
N GLU A 498 -35.38 -7.68 -32.03
CA GLU A 498 -35.22 -8.73 -31.02
C GLU A 498 -35.89 -10.04 -31.42
N TYR A 499 -35.21 -11.15 -31.14
CA TYR A 499 -35.63 -12.50 -31.52
C TYR A 499 -35.48 -13.45 -30.33
N SER A 500 -36.57 -14.09 -29.91
CA SER A 500 -36.55 -15.04 -28.80
C SER A 500 -35.72 -16.27 -29.17
N LEU A 501 -34.71 -16.57 -28.35
CA LEU A 501 -33.83 -17.72 -28.54
C LEU A 501 -34.41 -19.01 -27.93
N MET A 502 -35.51 -18.88 -27.19
CA MET A 502 -36.26 -19.98 -26.58
C MET A 502 -37.54 -20.36 -27.36
N TYR A 503 -37.83 -19.65 -28.46
CA TYR A 503 -39.04 -19.89 -29.24
C TYR A 503 -38.98 -21.25 -29.96
N GLN A 504 -40.06 -22.03 -29.86
CA GLN A 504 -40.18 -23.36 -30.47
C GLN A 504 -41.31 -23.41 -31.52
N PRO A 505 -41.10 -24.01 -32.70
CA PRO A 505 -39.82 -24.55 -33.20
C PRO A 505 -38.82 -23.45 -33.60
N LEU A 506 -37.53 -23.71 -33.43
CA LEU A 506 -36.45 -22.74 -33.70
C LEU A 506 -36.30 -22.39 -35.20
N SER A 507 -36.85 -23.20 -36.09
CA SER A 507 -36.90 -22.93 -37.54
C SER A 507 -37.69 -21.66 -37.90
N LYS A 508 -38.70 -21.30 -37.10
CA LYS A 508 -39.49 -20.07 -37.29
C LYS A 508 -38.67 -18.81 -37.02
N PRO A 509 -38.07 -18.61 -35.82
CA PRO A 509 -37.23 -17.44 -35.56
C PRO A 509 -35.99 -17.42 -36.45
N LYS A 510 -35.44 -18.58 -36.84
CA LYS A 510 -34.37 -18.68 -37.85
C LYS A 510 -34.77 -18.02 -39.18
N SER A 511 -35.87 -18.48 -39.77
CA SER A 511 -36.36 -17.97 -41.06
C SER A 511 -36.82 -16.52 -40.97
N ALA A 512 -37.41 -16.14 -39.85
CA ALA A 512 -37.78 -14.76 -39.53
C ALA A 512 -36.55 -13.84 -39.51
N PHE A 513 -35.51 -14.22 -38.76
CA PHE A 513 -34.27 -13.46 -38.66
C PHE A 513 -33.61 -13.26 -40.02
N GLN A 514 -33.46 -14.32 -40.82
CA GLN A 514 -32.85 -14.23 -42.15
C GLN A 514 -33.65 -13.32 -43.09
N ALA A 515 -34.98 -13.49 -43.14
CA ALA A 515 -35.85 -12.66 -43.98
C ALA A 515 -35.82 -11.18 -43.55
N ASP A 516 -35.76 -10.92 -42.25
CA ASP A 516 -35.71 -9.58 -41.70
C ASP A 516 -34.35 -8.92 -41.96
N MET A 517 -33.23 -9.62 -41.73
CA MET A 517 -31.88 -9.08 -42.00
C MET A 517 -31.69 -8.77 -43.49
N ALA A 518 -32.18 -9.65 -44.38
CA ALA A 518 -32.18 -9.38 -45.82
C ALA A 518 -33.01 -8.14 -46.19
N PHE A 519 -34.18 -7.97 -45.56
CA PHE A 519 -35.03 -6.80 -45.76
C PHE A 519 -34.34 -5.52 -45.24
N LEU A 520 -33.79 -5.54 -44.03
CA LEU A 520 -33.06 -4.41 -43.45
C LEU A 520 -31.83 -4.03 -44.28
N ARG A 521 -31.10 -5.01 -44.81
CA ARG A 521 -30.01 -4.79 -45.78
C ARG A 521 -30.52 -4.09 -47.04
N SER A 522 -31.63 -4.57 -47.61
CA SER A 522 -32.23 -3.97 -48.83
C SER A 522 -32.70 -2.52 -48.65
N LYS A 523 -33.03 -2.14 -47.40
CA LYS A 523 -33.48 -0.80 -47.03
C LYS A 523 -32.36 0.11 -46.53
N GLY A 524 -31.11 -0.35 -46.52
CA GLY A 524 -29.98 0.43 -46.04
C GLY A 524 -30.09 0.78 -44.56
N TRP A 525 -30.58 -0.17 -43.74
CA TRP A 525 -30.69 0.06 -42.29
C TRP A 525 -29.35 0.44 -41.67
N LEU A 526 -28.27 -0.23 -42.11
CA LEU A 526 -26.90 0.22 -41.87
C LEU A 526 -26.51 1.19 -42.98
N SER A 527 -26.15 2.41 -42.60
CA SER A 527 -25.81 3.50 -43.52
C SER A 527 -24.54 4.24 -43.08
N SER A 528 -24.18 5.32 -43.77
CA SER A 528 -23.09 6.23 -43.34
C SER A 528 -23.38 6.95 -42.02
N GLN A 529 -24.64 6.95 -41.56
CA GLN A 529 -25.05 7.51 -40.27
C GLN A 529 -24.82 6.57 -39.10
N THR A 530 -24.77 5.27 -39.37
CA THR A 530 -24.57 4.27 -38.32
C THR A 530 -23.21 4.46 -37.68
N ARG A 531 -23.16 4.42 -36.35
CA ARG A 531 -21.93 4.50 -35.54
C ARG A 531 -21.65 3.24 -34.76
N ALA A 532 -22.70 2.50 -34.38
CA ALA A 532 -22.52 1.19 -33.76
C ALA A 532 -23.65 0.24 -34.15
N VAL A 533 -23.29 -1.03 -34.26
CA VAL A 533 -24.23 -2.16 -34.23
C VAL A 533 -23.83 -3.08 -33.10
N HIS A 534 -24.75 -3.34 -32.18
CA HIS A 534 -24.54 -4.27 -31.08
C HIS A 534 -25.39 -5.52 -31.30
N VAL A 535 -24.80 -6.68 -31.04
CA VAL A 535 -25.46 -7.97 -31.00
C VAL A 535 -25.31 -8.51 -29.60
N ILE A 536 -26.41 -8.52 -28.86
CA ILE A 536 -26.45 -8.78 -27.42
C ILE A 536 -27.36 -9.97 -27.16
N PHE A 537 -26.90 -10.93 -26.37
CA PHE A 537 -27.72 -12.04 -25.90
C PHE A 537 -27.12 -12.67 -24.64
N GLY A 538 -27.96 -13.38 -23.89
CA GLY A 538 -27.55 -14.16 -22.72
C GLY A 538 -27.61 -15.66 -23.00
N LEU A 539 -26.71 -16.41 -22.38
CA LEU A 539 -26.84 -17.86 -22.29
C LEU A 539 -26.51 -18.33 -20.87
N TYR A 540 -26.95 -19.54 -20.55
CA TYR A 540 -26.69 -20.23 -19.31
C TYR A 540 -26.01 -21.56 -19.63
N ASN A 541 -24.83 -21.79 -19.06
CA ASN A 541 -24.12 -23.04 -19.16
C ASN A 541 -24.45 -23.90 -17.93
N ILE A 542 -25.13 -25.02 -18.14
CA ILE A 542 -25.56 -25.91 -17.06
C ILE A 542 -24.41 -26.69 -16.42
N ASN A 543 -23.37 -27.00 -17.19
CA ASN A 543 -22.23 -27.80 -16.73
C ASN A 543 -21.41 -27.04 -15.67
N TYR A 544 -21.36 -25.71 -15.82
CA TYR A 544 -20.60 -24.85 -14.92
C TYR A 544 -21.48 -23.99 -14.01
N ASP A 545 -22.82 -24.02 -14.17
CA ASP A 545 -23.77 -23.18 -13.44
C ASP A 545 -23.43 -21.68 -13.53
N HIS A 546 -23.15 -21.21 -14.74
CA HIS A 546 -22.80 -19.81 -15.01
C HIS A 546 -23.63 -19.23 -16.14
N PHE A 547 -24.01 -17.97 -15.99
CA PHE A 547 -24.55 -17.18 -17.07
C PHE A 547 -23.40 -16.55 -17.84
N VAL A 548 -23.56 -16.39 -19.16
CA VAL A 548 -22.62 -15.69 -20.02
C VAL A 548 -23.38 -14.59 -20.74
N SER A 549 -22.96 -13.35 -20.47
CA SER A 549 -23.39 -12.17 -21.21
C SER A 549 -22.51 -12.06 -22.45
N ASN A 550 -23.15 -11.95 -23.61
CA ASN A 550 -22.46 -11.83 -24.89
C ASN A 550 -22.81 -10.49 -25.52
N ARG A 551 -21.79 -9.71 -25.87
CA ARG A 551 -21.92 -8.43 -26.57
C ARG A 551 -20.89 -8.33 -27.68
N TYR A 552 -21.35 -8.35 -28.92
CA TYR A 552 -20.54 -8.11 -30.10
C TYR A 552 -20.88 -6.73 -30.64
N THR A 553 -19.90 -5.83 -30.71
CA THR A 553 -20.08 -4.44 -31.15
C THR A 553 -19.29 -4.18 -32.42
N PHE A 554 -19.94 -3.61 -33.41
CA PHE A 554 -19.33 -3.13 -34.65
C PHE A 554 -19.35 -1.61 -34.64
N GLU A 555 -18.24 -0.99 -34.26
CA GLU A 555 -18.08 0.46 -34.31
C GLU A 555 -17.83 0.87 -35.76
N MET A 556 -18.63 1.79 -36.29
CA MET A 556 -18.54 2.27 -37.67
C MET A 556 -18.02 3.70 -37.67
N SER A 557 -16.84 3.89 -38.26
CA SER A 557 -16.29 5.22 -38.48
C SER A 557 -17.05 5.96 -39.58
N THR A 558 -16.92 7.28 -39.61
CA THR A 558 -17.43 8.13 -40.71
C THR A 558 -16.83 7.77 -42.08
N PHE A 559 -15.68 7.10 -42.10
CA PHE A 559 -15.01 6.63 -43.33
C PHE A 559 -15.52 5.27 -43.81
N GLY A 560 -16.48 4.66 -43.11
CA GLY A 560 -17.02 3.34 -43.45
C GLY A 560 -16.17 2.16 -42.98
N VAL A 561 -15.06 2.42 -42.27
CA VAL A 561 -14.28 1.36 -41.62
C VAL A 561 -15.02 0.87 -40.38
N VAL A 562 -15.16 -0.45 -40.29
CA VAL A 562 -15.76 -1.14 -39.13
C VAL A 562 -14.65 -1.63 -38.19
N LEU A 563 -14.78 -1.33 -36.89
CA LEU A 563 -13.97 -1.88 -35.82
C LEU A 563 -14.83 -2.84 -34.96
N PRO A 564 -14.60 -4.16 -35.06
CA PRO A 564 -15.32 -5.16 -34.30
C PRO A 564 -14.70 -5.37 -32.90
N THR A 565 -15.53 -5.32 -31.87
CA THR A 565 -15.16 -5.55 -30.46
C THR A 565 -16.09 -6.60 -29.87
N ALA A 566 -15.53 -7.66 -29.27
CA ALA A 566 -16.30 -8.72 -28.63
C ALA A 566 -16.05 -8.71 -27.12
N ASP A 567 -17.14 -8.60 -26.35
CA ASP A 567 -17.14 -8.66 -24.90
C ASP A 567 -18.01 -9.85 -24.46
N VAL A 568 -17.37 -10.83 -23.84
CA VAL A 568 -18.00 -12.07 -23.38
C VAL A 568 -17.65 -12.20 -21.90
N GLY A 569 -18.67 -12.06 -21.04
CA GLY A 569 -18.51 -12.03 -19.59
C GLY A 569 -19.33 -13.12 -18.93
N SER A 570 -18.69 -13.97 -18.13
CA SER A 570 -19.39 -14.92 -17.27
C SER A 570 -19.79 -14.25 -15.96
N TYR A 571 -21.01 -14.50 -15.49
CA TYR A 571 -21.51 -14.01 -14.22
C TYR A 571 -22.47 -15.02 -13.57
N ARG A 572 -22.69 -14.87 -12.26
CA ARG A 572 -23.67 -15.64 -11.50
C ARG A 572 -24.63 -14.67 -10.81
N PRO A 573 -25.90 -14.56 -11.26
CA PRO A 573 -26.82 -13.55 -10.75
C PRO A 573 -27.25 -13.83 -9.32
N VAL A 574 -27.52 -15.11 -9.00
CA VAL A 574 -27.94 -15.53 -7.66
C VAL A 574 -26.81 -16.29 -6.99
N ILE A 575 -26.24 -15.66 -5.97
CA ILE A 575 -25.10 -16.19 -5.23
C ILE A 575 -25.53 -17.29 -4.26
N ALA A 576 -26.79 -17.29 -3.81
CA ALA A 576 -27.29 -18.24 -2.82
C ALA A 576 -27.90 -19.52 -3.45
N GLU A 577 -27.96 -19.60 -4.78
CA GLU A 577 -28.47 -20.79 -5.47
C GLU A 577 -27.35 -21.83 -5.61
N GLY A 578 -27.69 -23.11 -5.39
CA GLY A 578 -26.77 -24.24 -5.47
C GLY A 578 -25.88 -24.44 -4.23
N ASP A 579 -25.30 -25.62 -4.12
CA ASP A 579 -24.47 -26.03 -2.97
C ASP A 579 -23.27 -25.08 -2.78
N GLN A 580 -22.56 -24.76 -3.85
CA GLN A 580 -21.44 -23.80 -3.84
C GLN A 580 -21.87 -22.41 -3.38
N GLY A 581 -23.09 -21.99 -3.72
CA GLY A 581 -23.63 -20.70 -3.33
C GLY A 581 -23.84 -20.59 -1.83
N SER A 582 -24.39 -21.65 -1.23
CA SER A 582 -24.56 -21.76 0.23
C SER A 582 -23.23 -21.76 0.98
N ASP A 583 -22.20 -22.44 0.46
CA ASP A 583 -20.86 -22.46 1.03
C ASP A 583 -20.21 -21.07 0.99
N LEU A 584 -20.35 -20.36 -0.13
CA LEU A 584 -19.85 -18.99 -0.28
C LEU A 584 -20.53 -18.03 0.69
N MET A 585 -21.85 -18.17 0.88
CA MET A 585 -22.60 -17.38 1.86
C MET A 585 -22.13 -17.67 3.29
N LEU A 586 -21.89 -18.94 3.63
CA LEU A 586 -21.33 -19.31 4.94
C LEU A 586 -19.94 -18.69 5.16
N ILE A 587 -19.07 -18.72 4.15
CA ILE A 587 -17.74 -18.10 4.23
C ILE A 587 -17.85 -16.58 4.42
N ASP A 588 -18.78 -15.90 3.74
CA ASP A 588 -19.02 -14.47 3.96
C ASP A 588 -19.55 -14.15 5.35
N ILE A 589 -20.41 -15.01 5.94
CA ILE A 589 -20.87 -14.86 7.32
C ILE A 589 -19.70 -15.00 8.30
N ILE A 590 -18.85 -16.02 8.12
CA ILE A 590 -17.64 -16.20 8.96
C ILE A 590 -16.72 -14.98 8.82
N ARG A 591 -16.53 -14.48 7.59
CA ARG A 591 -15.73 -13.30 7.31
C ARG A 591 -16.31 -12.04 7.94
N LEU A 592 -17.63 -11.85 7.91
CA LEU A 592 -18.32 -10.76 8.60
C LEU A 592 -18.02 -10.78 10.10
N VAL A 593 -18.10 -11.95 10.74
CA VAL A 593 -17.79 -12.10 12.17
C VAL A 593 -16.34 -11.71 12.46
N LEU A 594 -15.39 -12.12 11.62
CA LEU A 594 -13.97 -11.74 11.77
C LEU A 594 -13.74 -10.24 11.54
N VAL A 595 -14.41 -9.63 10.56
CA VAL A 595 -14.32 -8.19 10.30
C VAL A 595 -14.92 -7.39 11.45
N LEU A 596 -16.05 -7.82 12.02
CA LEU A 596 -16.64 -7.23 13.21
C LEU A 596 -15.70 -7.38 14.42
N TYR A 597 -15.04 -8.53 14.57
CA TYR A 597 -14.01 -8.72 15.59
C TYR A 597 -12.86 -7.72 15.45
N VAL A 598 -12.32 -7.53 14.24
CA VAL A 598 -11.26 -6.54 14.01
C VAL A 598 -11.78 -5.12 14.27
N SER A 599 -12.91 -4.74 13.66
CA SER A 599 -13.44 -3.38 13.72
C SER A 599 -13.90 -2.96 15.12
N ILE A 600 -14.42 -3.89 15.92
CA ILE A 600 -14.93 -3.59 17.27
C ILE A 600 -13.85 -3.90 18.31
N TYR A 601 -13.40 -5.15 18.40
CA TYR A 601 -12.52 -5.58 19.49
C TYR A 601 -11.08 -5.10 19.28
N GLN A 602 -10.48 -5.32 18.11
CA GLN A 602 -9.07 -4.98 17.87
C GLN A 602 -8.86 -3.45 17.91
N VAL A 603 -9.69 -2.69 17.18
CA VAL A 603 -9.65 -1.21 17.19
C VAL A 603 -9.88 -0.65 18.59
N TYR A 604 -10.82 -1.19 19.39
CA TYR A 604 -11.04 -0.75 20.76
C TYR A 604 -9.79 -0.92 21.64
N TRP A 605 -9.15 -2.09 21.57
CA TRP A 605 -7.95 -2.36 22.36
C TRP A 605 -6.75 -1.53 21.93
N ASP A 606 -6.56 -1.34 20.62
CA ASP A 606 -5.49 -0.48 20.10
C ASP A 606 -5.75 0.99 20.46
N PHE A 607 -6.99 1.47 20.37
CA PHE A 607 -7.36 2.82 20.81
C PHE A 607 -7.09 3.04 22.30
N MET A 608 -7.46 2.08 23.15
CA MET A 608 -7.21 2.14 24.59
C MET A 608 -5.72 2.09 24.92
N TYR A 609 -4.94 1.31 24.15
CA TYR A 609 -3.49 1.27 24.29
C TYR A 609 -2.84 2.60 23.90
N GLU A 610 -3.17 3.16 22.73
CA GLU A 610 -2.62 4.45 22.30
C GLU A 610 -3.01 5.57 23.26
N ARG A 611 -4.22 5.55 23.81
CA ARG A 611 -4.65 6.48 24.86
C ARG A 611 -3.78 6.40 26.12
N ARG A 612 -3.31 5.20 26.50
CA ARG A 612 -2.42 5.02 27.66
C ARG A 612 -1.00 5.48 27.39
N VAL A 613 -0.48 5.27 26.18
CA VAL A 613 0.92 5.56 25.83
C VAL A 613 1.11 7.03 25.43
N THR A 614 0.28 7.54 24.52
CA THR A 614 0.43 8.88 23.94
C THR A 614 -0.50 9.93 24.58
N GLY A 615 -1.34 9.51 25.53
CA GLY A 615 -2.38 10.36 26.13
C GLY A 615 -3.61 10.58 25.25
N SER A 616 -3.58 10.20 23.97
CA SER A 616 -4.68 10.39 23.02
C SER A 616 -4.91 9.17 22.15
N GLY A 617 -6.11 8.57 22.23
CA GLY A 617 -6.48 7.45 21.37
C GLY A 617 -6.62 7.82 19.88
N LYS A 618 -6.70 9.12 19.56
CA LYS A 618 -6.85 9.60 18.16
C LYS A 618 -5.65 9.23 17.29
N TRP A 619 -4.47 9.04 17.88
CA TRP A 619 -3.28 8.60 17.15
C TRP A 619 -3.46 7.23 16.48
N HIS A 620 -4.34 6.37 17.00
CA HIS A 620 -4.66 5.11 16.35
C HIS A 620 -5.31 5.33 14.98
N LEU A 621 -6.24 6.29 14.85
CA LEU A 621 -6.98 6.56 13.61
C LEU A 621 -6.07 7.07 12.48
N VAL A 622 -4.99 7.76 12.85
CA VAL A 622 -3.99 8.28 11.89
C VAL A 622 -2.85 7.29 11.68
N SER A 623 -2.71 6.27 12.54
CA SER A 623 -1.71 5.23 12.38
C SER A 623 -1.99 4.37 11.15
N LEU A 624 -0.93 3.91 10.47
CA LEU A 624 -1.05 3.00 9.32
C LEU A 624 -1.87 1.75 9.66
N LYS A 625 -1.73 1.23 10.87
CA LYS A 625 -2.52 0.09 11.38
C LYS A 625 -4.00 0.42 11.46
N GLY A 626 -4.36 1.54 12.09
CA GLY A 626 -5.77 1.93 12.22
C GLY A 626 -6.41 2.23 10.87
N LEU A 627 -5.68 2.86 9.95
CA LEU A 627 -6.14 3.04 8.56
C LEU A 627 -6.39 1.71 7.86
N ALA A 628 -5.50 0.72 8.04
CA ALA A 628 -5.70 -0.62 7.49
C ALA A 628 -6.93 -1.33 8.08
N ASP A 629 -7.13 -1.26 9.40
CA ASP A 629 -8.30 -1.86 10.06
C ASP A 629 -9.62 -1.22 9.59
N LEU A 630 -9.65 0.10 9.47
CA LEU A 630 -10.79 0.84 8.94
C LEU A 630 -11.03 0.52 7.46
N ALA A 631 -9.97 0.38 6.66
CA ALA A 631 -10.09 -0.01 5.25
C ALA A 631 -10.63 -1.44 5.10
N ILE A 632 -10.18 -2.40 5.92
CA ILE A 632 -10.71 -3.77 5.91
C ILE A 632 -12.20 -3.77 6.23
N GLY A 633 -12.62 -3.06 7.28
CA GLY A 633 -14.04 -2.91 7.63
C GLY A 633 -14.85 -2.26 6.52
N GLY A 634 -14.41 -1.08 6.06
CA GLY A 634 -15.11 -0.30 5.03
C GLY A 634 -15.22 -1.03 3.70
N LEU A 635 -14.13 -1.64 3.22
CA LEU A 635 -14.15 -2.42 1.97
C LEU A 635 -15.01 -3.67 2.09
N PHE A 636 -14.98 -4.36 3.23
CA PHE A 636 -15.86 -5.50 3.44
C PHE A 636 -17.33 -5.10 3.35
N PHE A 637 -17.76 -4.05 4.07
CA PHE A 637 -19.14 -3.60 4.03
C PHE A 637 -19.53 -3.05 2.66
N ALA A 638 -18.64 -2.35 1.96
CA ALA A 638 -18.90 -1.89 0.60
C ALA A 638 -19.11 -3.07 -0.37
N VAL A 639 -18.23 -4.07 -0.33
CA VAL A 639 -18.36 -5.27 -1.18
C VAL A 639 -19.58 -6.10 -0.79
N PHE A 640 -19.84 -6.27 0.51
CA PHE A 640 -21.01 -6.99 1.01
C PHE A 640 -22.31 -6.29 0.60
N ALA A 641 -22.39 -4.97 0.78
CA ALA A 641 -23.54 -4.17 0.36
C ALA A 641 -23.72 -4.14 -1.15
N ALA A 642 -22.64 -4.06 -1.94
CA ALA A 642 -22.71 -4.19 -3.39
C ALA A 642 -23.21 -5.60 -3.77
N ARG A 643 -22.72 -6.65 -3.12
CA ARG A 643 -23.09 -8.03 -3.42
C ARG A 643 -24.54 -8.34 -3.07
N PHE A 644 -25.01 -7.95 -1.88
CA PHE A 644 -26.39 -8.19 -1.44
C PHE A 644 -27.37 -7.14 -1.97
N GLY A 645 -27.04 -5.87 -1.86
CA GLY A 645 -27.90 -4.77 -2.29
C GLY A 645 -28.09 -4.74 -3.80
N TYR A 646 -27.01 -4.82 -4.58
CA TYR A 646 -27.13 -4.73 -6.04
C TYR A 646 -27.74 -6.00 -6.65
N PHE A 647 -27.25 -7.18 -6.27
CA PHE A 647 -27.70 -8.42 -6.93
C PHE A 647 -28.97 -9.02 -6.32
N SER A 648 -29.24 -8.86 -5.02
CA SER A 648 -30.46 -9.43 -4.42
C SER A 648 -31.68 -8.52 -4.48
N VAL A 649 -31.52 -7.19 -4.54
CA VAL A 649 -32.67 -6.26 -4.63
C VAL A 649 -33.03 -5.95 -6.07
N ALA A 650 -32.06 -5.80 -6.98
CA ALA A 650 -32.35 -5.54 -8.40
C ALA A 650 -33.07 -6.72 -9.07
N THR A 651 -32.89 -7.94 -8.58
CA THR A 651 -33.63 -9.13 -9.04
C THR A 651 -35.08 -9.17 -8.55
N VAL A 652 -35.40 -8.54 -7.41
CA VAL A 652 -36.75 -8.55 -6.81
C VAL A 652 -37.64 -7.41 -7.32
N HIS A 653 -37.06 -6.32 -7.82
CA HIS A 653 -37.80 -5.14 -8.30
C HIS A 653 -37.90 -5.00 -9.82
N LEU A 654 -37.50 -6.00 -10.59
CA LEU A 654 -37.97 -6.09 -11.98
C LEU A 654 -39.48 -6.36 -11.92
N PRO A 655 -40.35 -5.44 -12.38
CA PRO A 655 -41.79 -5.69 -12.42
C PRO A 655 -42.04 -6.97 -13.21
N ALA A 656 -43.04 -7.76 -12.81
CA ALA A 656 -43.36 -9.06 -13.39
C ALA A 656 -43.63 -9.04 -14.92
N ASP A 657 -43.78 -7.84 -15.50
CA ASP A 657 -43.91 -7.64 -16.95
C ASP A 657 -42.55 -7.49 -17.68
N VAL A 658 -41.44 -7.38 -16.95
CA VAL A 658 -40.05 -7.32 -17.44
C VAL A 658 -39.24 -8.55 -16.99
N SER A 659 -39.84 -9.47 -16.22
CA SER A 659 -39.28 -10.80 -15.94
C SER A 659 -39.41 -11.75 -17.14
N TYR A 660 -38.83 -11.34 -18.26
CA TYR A 660 -38.37 -12.23 -19.32
C TYR A 660 -36.84 -12.16 -19.34
N PHE A 661 -36.22 -12.73 -18.30
CA PHE A 661 -34.86 -13.24 -18.39
C PHE A 661 -34.94 -14.74 -18.64
#